data_AF-A0AA88PU87-F1
#
_entry.id   AF-A0AA88PU87-F1
#
_cell.length_a   1.000
_cell.length_b   1.000
_cell.length_c   1.000
_cell.angle_alpha   90.00
_cell.angle_beta   90.00
_cell.angle_gamma   90.00
#
_symmetry.space_group_name_H-M   'P 1'
#
loop_
_entity.id
_entity.type
_entity.pdbx_description
1 polymer ?
#
loop_
_entity_poly.entity_id
_entity_poly.type
_entity_poly.pdbx_seq_one_letter_code
_entity_poly.pdbx_strand_id
1 'polypeptide(L)'
;METMIVRFHRLKSGLFLLGMLFVMSHLVASEEVGPAEKEVTFSHVYRIDSGCKQGSQVAQLSQDQASEGQLVTVDGENDIVFKHNIRLQSAGCGCADSEDFKSLLYRVNGLEEEVAYLKSQCAQGCCKGGSGVDTSCSGHGTYQHDSCSCKCNPGWEGPDCSISSCPDECNDNGRCVDGRCMCYEGYTGDDCSQLTCPNDCKDKGHCVDGKCVCFSGFSGEDCSIATCPNDCIGNGRCVDGQCICDEGFFGIDCSMVLGPKGLRLIKVTDVSLLVEWESVRGAEYYILSYYPKGDEGAIKEVQVENTKNSYLITGLKPGVTYIVQVYAVIRGINSESDEIVATTDVSGIEGIKVLGQTEDSIQVDWKNPAIAVDHFKLTHASPDGQEGQENVAMSQEARTKHTIVGLNPGTEYQIGVQAIKGEMEGKPSYATGVTDIDAPINLATREVTENSATVTWDGVRAEIDGYMLTYSSPEGTSREITVGAGATSYKLTSLKPGVLYTVFLWAYKGSRSSRKSMTEAETEIDAPKNLKAIDVQTQTSTITWKAPQANIDGYILTYRAEDGSMQTVEKTLTAQENRFALSNLAMGKKYIVTLIAYRGTKRSRVVETSFSTVGQAYPFPMDCTQIMRNGNMDSGVYTIYVNNNRSRTMQVYCDMTTDGGGWIVFQRRNTGKLDFMRRWREYMKGFGELTDEFWLGLEKIHELTNTPTQYEVRFDLGLGSERTYAVYDNFKVAPSKQKFKLTIGNYKGNAGDAMTYHQGGSFSTVDSDNDIALGNCALTHQGAWWYKNCHLANLNGRFGDKRHSMGVNWEPWKGHLQSLDFAEIKIRPVGAAGRQKRSLKRRVAVY
;
A
#
# COMPACT_ATOMS: atom_id res chain seq x y z
N MET A 1 -33.57 -10.34 25.60
CA MET A 1 -34.61 -9.89 24.66
C MET A 1 -34.26 -10.44 23.28
N GLU A 2 -34.39 -11.74 23.01
CA GLU A 2 -35.58 -12.64 23.15
C GLU A 2 -36.67 -12.27 22.12
N THR A 3 -37.21 -13.19 21.31
CA THR A 3 -37.10 -14.68 21.32
C THR A 3 -37.18 -15.15 19.84
N MET A 4 -36.21 -15.90 19.30
CA MET A 4 -36.18 -17.39 19.22
C MET A 4 -37.39 -17.94 18.41
N ILE A 5 -37.27 -18.71 17.31
CA ILE A 5 -36.71 -20.09 17.15
C ILE A 5 -36.48 -20.28 15.61
N VAL A 6 -35.31 -20.66 15.06
CA VAL A 6 -34.57 -21.96 15.09
C VAL A 6 -35.32 -23.04 14.24
N ARG A 7 -34.76 -23.75 13.23
CA ARG A 7 -33.50 -24.53 13.18
C ARG A 7 -33.03 -24.89 11.72
N PHE A 8 -31.73 -24.74 11.44
CA PHE A 8 -30.78 -25.75 10.86
C PHE A 8 -30.96 -26.29 9.40
N HIS A 9 -29.94 -26.26 8.50
CA HIS A 9 -28.68 -27.07 8.40
C HIS A 9 -28.86 -28.51 7.83
N ARG A 10 -27.95 -29.11 7.02
CA ARG A 10 -26.74 -28.65 6.28
C ARG A 10 -26.20 -29.80 5.39
N LEU A 11 -25.47 -29.47 4.30
CA LEU A 11 -24.52 -30.35 3.56
C LEU A 11 -25.16 -31.56 2.80
N LYS A 12 -24.51 -32.22 1.81
CA LYS A 12 -23.07 -32.29 1.43
C LYS A 12 -22.88 -32.69 -0.05
N SER A 13 -21.83 -32.17 -0.72
CA SER A 13 -21.26 -32.63 -2.02
C SER A 13 -22.17 -32.50 -3.27
N GLY A 14 -21.66 -32.43 -4.51
CA GLY A 14 -20.28 -32.21 -4.98
C GLY A 14 -19.99 -32.88 -6.35
N LEU A 15 -19.18 -32.20 -7.20
CA LEU A 15 -18.62 -32.60 -8.52
C LEU A 15 -19.46 -32.40 -9.81
N PHE A 16 -18.76 -31.85 -10.82
CA PHE A 16 -18.80 -32.08 -12.29
C PHE A 16 -20.07 -31.86 -13.14
N LEU A 17 -20.02 -30.76 -13.92
CA LEU A 17 -19.93 -30.72 -15.39
C LEU A 17 -20.78 -31.67 -16.28
N LEU A 18 -21.41 -31.03 -17.27
CA LEU A 18 -22.09 -31.56 -18.48
C LEU A 18 -23.34 -32.43 -18.30
N GLY A 19 -24.45 -31.91 -18.83
CA GLY A 19 -25.23 -32.67 -19.82
C GLY A 19 -26.72 -32.91 -19.50
N MET A 20 -27.49 -32.92 -20.60
CA MET A 20 -28.84 -33.49 -20.74
C MET A 20 -30.02 -32.86 -19.95
N LEU A 21 -30.92 -32.25 -20.74
CA LEU A 21 -32.32 -32.68 -20.91
C LEU A 21 -33.16 -33.06 -19.66
N PHE A 22 -34.12 -32.16 -19.36
CA PHE A 22 -35.58 -32.38 -19.50
C PHE A 22 -36.37 -33.28 -18.51
N VAL A 23 -37.67 -32.94 -18.41
CA VAL A 23 -38.81 -33.68 -17.78
C VAL A 23 -38.87 -33.78 -16.24
N MET A 24 -40.04 -33.38 -15.69
CA MET A 24 -40.86 -34.06 -14.63
C MET A 24 -41.88 -33.01 -14.12
N SER A 25 -43.19 -32.97 -14.42
CA SER A 25 -44.25 -33.92 -14.85
C SER A 25 -45.06 -34.60 -13.74
N HIS A 26 -46.37 -34.30 -13.69
CA HIS A 26 -47.49 -35.08 -13.14
C HIS A 26 -48.78 -34.45 -13.78
N LEU A 27 -49.70 -35.12 -14.50
CA LEU A 27 -50.14 -36.54 -14.59
C LEU A 27 -50.70 -37.07 -13.26
N VAL A 28 -51.86 -37.73 -13.22
CA VAL A 28 -52.20 -38.98 -13.97
C VAL A 28 -53.66 -39.02 -14.47
N ALA A 29 -53.90 -39.50 -15.71
CA ALA A 29 -55.05 -40.36 -16.11
C ALA A 29 -54.95 -40.88 -17.58
N SER A 30 -54.95 -42.22 -17.75
CA SER A 30 -55.26 -43.06 -18.94
C SER A 30 -55.00 -42.59 -20.40
N GLU A 31 -54.06 -43.32 -21.04
CA GLU A 31 -54.04 -43.91 -22.41
C GLU A 31 -55.37 -44.08 -23.20
N GLU A 32 -55.40 -44.17 -24.55
CA GLU A 32 -54.47 -43.78 -25.65
C GLU A 32 -55.19 -43.85 -27.05
N VAL A 33 -54.42 -43.87 -28.15
CA VAL A 33 -54.77 -43.98 -29.60
C VAL A 33 -55.08 -42.66 -30.34
N GLY A 34 -54.24 -42.32 -31.32
CA GLY A 34 -54.38 -41.16 -32.24
C GLY A 34 -55.26 -41.44 -33.47
N PRO A 35 -55.40 -40.48 -34.43
CA PRO A 35 -54.34 -40.36 -35.45
C PRO A 35 -54.16 -38.97 -36.13
N ALA A 36 -53.18 -38.96 -37.06
CA ALA A 36 -53.12 -38.18 -38.31
C ALA A 36 -52.78 -36.67 -38.27
N GLU A 37 -51.79 -36.33 -39.11
CA GLU A 37 -51.51 -34.98 -39.61
C GLU A 37 -52.68 -34.45 -40.46
N LYS A 38 -52.81 -33.13 -40.59
CA LYS A 38 -53.70 -32.51 -41.58
C LYS A 38 -52.93 -31.60 -42.54
N GLU A 39 -52.52 -32.22 -43.65
CA GLU A 39 -52.04 -31.54 -44.85
C GLU A 39 -53.18 -30.69 -45.45
N VAL A 40 -52.87 -29.45 -45.86
CA VAL A 40 -53.85 -28.55 -46.52
C VAL A 40 -53.50 -28.46 -48.00
N THR A 41 -54.21 -29.24 -48.82
CA THR A 41 -54.04 -29.25 -50.28
C THR A 41 -55.02 -28.29 -50.93
N PHE A 42 -54.56 -27.11 -51.36
CA PHE A 42 -55.36 -26.23 -52.20
C PHE A 42 -55.51 -26.84 -53.60
N SER A 43 -56.70 -27.38 -53.87
CA SER A 43 -57.08 -27.99 -55.15
C SER A 43 -58.09 -27.09 -55.83
N HIS A 44 -57.67 -26.31 -56.83
CA HIS A 44 -58.59 -25.46 -57.60
C HIS A 44 -59.11 -26.23 -58.82
N VAL A 45 -60.42 -26.46 -58.86
CA VAL A 45 -61.10 -27.15 -59.98
C VAL A 45 -62.01 -26.14 -60.67
N TYR A 46 -61.65 -25.74 -61.89
CA TYR A 46 -62.52 -24.92 -62.74
C TYR A 46 -63.60 -25.79 -63.36
N ARG A 47 -64.82 -25.75 -62.80
CA ARG A 47 -66.01 -26.24 -63.49
C ARG A 47 -66.53 -25.14 -64.43
N ILE A 48 -66.52 -25.43 -65.72
CA ILE A 48 -67.28 -24.68 -66.74
C ILE A 48 -68.35 -25.64 -67.27
N ASP A 49 -69.60 -25.42 -66.88
CA ASP A 49 -70.73 -26.26 -67.29
C ASP A 49 -71.62 -25.48 -68.26
N SER A 50 -71.36 -25.66 -69.56
CA SER A 50 -72.00 -24.92 -70.65
C SER A 50 -73.21 -25.66 -71.20
N GLY A 51 -74.28 -25.69 -70.40
CA GLY A 51 -75.53 -26.39 -70.73
C GLY A 51 -76.22 -25.88 -72.01
N CYS A 52 -76.00 -26.56 -73.14
CA CYS A 52 -76.64 -26.25 -74.43
C CYS A 52 -76.82 -27.50 -75.32
N LYS A 53 -78.01 -27.65 -75.92
CA LYS A 53 -78.45 -28.69 -76.89
C LYS A 53 -79.93 -28.42 -77.22
N GLN A 54 -80.47 -28.44 -78.45
CA GLN A 54 -79.99 -28.54 -79.85
C GLN A 54 -80.92 -27.62 -80.68
N GLY A 55 -80.68 -27.11 -81.89
CA GLY A 55 -79.63 -27.16 -82.94
C GLY A 55 -80.14 -26.24 -84.09
N SER A 56 -79.58 -26.09 -85.30
CA SER A 56 -78.39 -26.56 -86.04
C SER A 56 -78.24 -25.58 -87.26
N GLN A 57 -77.36 -25.62 -88.28
CA GLN A 57 -76.57 -26.66 -88.93
C GLN A 57 -75.23 -26.11 -89.51
N VAL A 58 -74.26 -27.01 -89.63
CA VAL A 58 -73.26 -27.19 -90.71
C VAL A 58 -72.68 -25.98 -91.48
N ALA A 59 -71.37 -25.78 -91.32
CA ALA A 59 -70.41 -25.46 -92.38
C ALA A 59 -69.06 -26.19 -92.08
N GLN A 60 -68.15 -26.31 -93.06
CA GLN A 60 -66.96 -27.20 -92.98
C GLN A 60 -65.60 -26.47 -93.14
N LEU A 61 -64.51 -27.25 -93.01
CA LEU A 61 -63.09 -27.00 -93.35
C LEU A 61 -62.24 -26.36 -92.22
N SER A 62 -60.98 -26.78 -91.97
CA SER A 62 -60.21 -27.96 -92.46
C SER A 62 -59.10 -28.34 -91.47
N GLN A 63 -58.52 -29.55 -91.60
CA GLN A 63 -57.49 -30.10 -90.71
C GLN A 63 -56.05 -29.68 -91.07
N ASP A 64 -55.15 -29.73 -90.07
CA ASP A 64 -53.74 -30.21 -90.08
C ASP A 64 -52.91 -29.46 -89.00
N GLN A 65 -51.98 -30.03 -88.22
CA GLN A 65 -51.34 -31.37 -88.20
C GLN A 65 -51.32 -31.97 -86.76
N ALA A 66 -50.82 -33.20 -86.57
CA ALA A 66 -50.83 -33.88 -85.26
C ALA A 66 -49.57 -34.75 -84.97
N SER A 67 -49.17 -34.79 -83.69
CA SER A 67 -48.29 -35.79 -83.03
C SER A 67 -48.28 -35.51 -81.51
N GLU A 68 -48.17 -36.46 -80.57
CA GLU A 68 -48.26 -37.94 -80.61
C GLU A 68 -48.72 -38.42 -79.22
N GLY A 69 -49.57 -39.46 -79.11
CA GLY A 69 -50.13 -39.88 -77.80
C GLY A 69 -51.28 -40.89 -77.84
N GLN A 70 -51.00 -42.14 -78.21
CA GLN A 70 -51.95 -43.28 -78.19
C GLN A 70 -52.02 -43.97 -76.80
N LEU A 71 -52.99 -44.83 -76.44
CA LEU A 71 -54.45 -45.08 -76.66
C LEU A 71 -54.71 -46.50 -76.04
N VAL A 72 -55.88 -46.96 -75.52
CA VAL A 72 -57.21 -46.40 -75.18
C VAL A 72 -57.98 -47.42 -74.29
N THR A 73 -59.25 -47.14 -73.95
CA THR A 73 -60.30 -47.98 -73.28
C THR A 73 -60.35 -48.01 -71.75
N VAL A 74 -61.54 -48.06 -71.11
CA VAL A 74 -62.89 -47.55 -71.49
C VAL A 74 -63.60 -47.22 -70.16
N ASP A 75 -63.98 -45.96 -69.97
CA ASP A 75 -65.37 -45.52 -69.75
C ASP A 75 -65.40 -43.99 -69.79
N GLY A 76 -66.56 -43.40 -70.10
CA GLY A 76 -66.62 -42.03 -70.61
C GLY A 76 -66.73 -40.93 -69.57
N GLU A 77 -65.67 -40.14 -69.38
CA GLU A 77 -65.67 -38.67 -69.49
C GLU A 77 -64.23 -38.12 -69.52
N ASN A 78 -63.98 -37.04 -70.28
CA ASN A 78 -62.62 -36.55 -70.58
C ASN A 78 -62.24 -35.32 -69.73
N ASP A 79 -61.45 -35.51 -68.67
CA ASP A 79 -60.77 -34.44 -67.93
C ASP A 79 -59.25 -34.43 -68.24
N ILE A 80 -58.66 -33.24 -68.38
CA ILE A 80 -57.21 -33.03 -68.51
C ILE A 80 -56.70 -32.25 -67.31
N VAL A 81 -55.72 -32.80 -66.59
CA VAL A 81 -55.20 -32.24 -65.33
C VAL A 81 -53.73 -31.81 -65.47
N PHE A 82 -53.45 -30.54 -65.23
CA PHE A 82 -52.11 -30.02 -64.96
C PHE A 82 -51.93 -29.73 -63.47
N LYS A 83 -50.73 -29.97 -62.93
CA LYS A 83 -50.44 -29.83 -61.50
C LYS A 83 -49.10 -29.13 -61.27
N HIS A 84 -49.07 -28.14 -60.38
CA HIS A 84 -47.88 -27.43 -59.94
C HIS A 84 -47.88 -27.35 -58.41
N ASN A 85 -46.69 -27.48 -57.78
CA ASN A 85 -46.52 -27.47 -56.33
C ASN A 85 -45.54 -26.37 -55.92
N ILE A 86 -45.92 -25.52 -54.95
CA ILE A 86 -45.04 -24.54 -54.28
C ILE A 86 -45.31 -24.61 -52.77
N ARG A 87 -44.27 -24.46 -51.94
CA ARG A 87 -44.35 -24.44 -50.46
C ARG A 87 -43.72 -23.16 -49.93
N LEU A 88 -44.32 -22.55 -48.90
CA LEU A 88 -43.77 -21.44 -48.11
C LEU A 88 -44.11 -21.65 -46.61
N GLN A 89 -43.40 -20.96 -45.71
CA GLN A 89 -43.47 -21.17 -44.26
C GLN A 89 -43.67 -19.87 -43.46
N SER A 90 -44.23 -20.07 -42.25
CA SER A 90 -44.19 -19.23 -41.05
C SER A 90 -44.78 -17.81 -41.05
N ALA A 91 -45.81 -17.68 -40.21
CA ALA A 91 -45.96 -16.68 -39.14
C ALA A 91 -46.14 -15.17 -39.47
N GLY A 92 -47.30 -14.65 -39.04
CA GLY A 92 -47.28 -13.54 -38.09
C GLY A 92 -47.79 -12.16 -38.53
N CYS A 93 -49.08 -12.01 -38.81
CA CYS A 93 -49.90 -10.93 -38.23
C CYS A 93 -51.41 -11.20 -38.41
N GLY A 94 -52.24 -10.50 -37.65
CA GLY A 94 -53.70 -10.73 -37.58
C GLY A 94 -54.53 -9.74 -38.41
N CYS A 95 -55.59 -10.24 -39.04
CA CYS A 95 -56.59 -9.44 -39.77
C CYS A 95 -58.03 -9.77 -39.28
N ALA A 96 -58.22 -9.86 -37.96
CA ALA A 96 -59.52 -10.21 -37.35
C ALA A 96 -60.47 -9.01 -37.15
N ASP A 97 -59.92 -7.78 -37.08
CA ASP A 97 -60.61 -6.60 -36.58
C ASP A 97 -60.72 -5.46 -37.64
N SER A 98 -61.05 -5.81 -38.89
CA SER A 98 -61.42 -4.84 -39.93
C SER A 98 -62.94 -4.69 -40.03
N GLU A 99 -63.44 -3.45 -39.90
CA GLU A 99 -64.87 -3.14 -40.03
C GLU A 99 -65.41 -3.36 -41.46
N ASP A 100 -64.56 -3.23 -42.49
CA ASP A 100 -64.96 -3.40 -43.90
C ASP A 100 -65.49 -4.81 -44.20
N PHE A 101 -65.01 -5.83 -43.49
CA PHE A 101 -65.49 -7.20 -43.64
C PHE A 101 -66.92 -7.39 -43.07
N LYS A 102 -67.31 -6.61 -42.06
CA LYS A 102 -68.68 -6.63 -41.50
C LYS A 102 -69.68 -5.94 -42.43
N SER A 103 -69.25 -4.89 -43.13
CA SER A 103 -70.05 -4.14 -44.12
C SER A 103 -70.59 -5.02 -45.26
N LEU A 104 -69.75 -5.93 -45.77
CA LEU A 104 -70.11 -6.82 -46.89
C LEU A 104 -71.15 -7.89 -46.51
N LEU A 105 -71.14 -8.38 -45.27
CA LEU A 105 -72.03 -9.45 -44.82
C LEU A 105 -73.51 -9.03 -44.79
N TYR A 106 -73.80 -7.74 -44.56
CA TYR A 106 -75.17 -7.23 -44.45
C TYR A 106 -75.91 -7.13 -45.81
N ARG A 107 -75.19 -7.22 -46.95
CA ARG A 107 -75.77 -7.07 -48.30
C ARG A 107 -76.23 -8.37 -48.94
N VAL A 108 -76.03 -9.53 -48.30
CA VAL A 108 -76.36 -10.85 -48.87
C VAL A 108 -77.75 -11.36 -48.47
N ASN A 109 -78.26 -10.97 -47.30
CA ASN A 109 -79.56 -11.43 -46.78
C ASN A 109 -80.80 -10.73 -47.40
N GLY A 110 -80.62 -9.94 -48.47
CA GLY A 110 -81.67 -9.05 -49.01
C GLY A 110 -82.48 -9.58 -50.19
N LEU A 111 -82.29 -10.83 -50.63
CA LEU A 111 -82.79 -11.34 -51.92
C LEU A 111 -83.70 -12.59 -51.82
N GLU A 112 -84.21 -12.94 -50.64
CA GLU A 112 -85.13 -14.09 -50.47
C GLU A 112 -86.63 -13.71 -50.57
N GLU A 113 -87.01 -12.43 -50.53
CA GLU A 113 -88.43 -12.04 -50.43
C GLU A 113 -89.18 -11.89 -51.79
N GLU A 114 -88.50 -11.60 -52.91
CA GLU A 114 -89.19 -11.32 -54.19
C GLU A 114 -89.82 -12.55 -54.88
N VAL A 115 -89.41 -13.77 -54.51
CA VAL A 115 -89.85 -15.02 -55.16
C VAL A 115 -91.30 -15.40 -54.80
N ALA A 116 -91.91 -14.74 -53.81
CA ALA A 116 -93.25 -15.09 -53.31
C ALA A 116 -94.43 -14.65 -54.21
N TYR A 117 -94.24 -13.68 -55.13
CA TYR A 117 -95.36 -12.95 -55.75
C TYR A 117 -96.00 -13.65 -56.97
N LEU A 118 -95.22 -14.31 -57.83
CA LEU A 118 -95.61 -14.63 -59.22
C LEU A 118 -96.42 -15.94 -59.43
N LYS A 119 -96.99 -16.54 -58.37
CA LYS A 119 -97.46 -17.96 -58.41
C LYS A 119 -98.99 -18.18 -58.49
N SER A 120 -99.80 -17.16 -58.82
CA SER A 120 -101.22 -17.16 -58.41
C SER A 120 -102.31 -17.00 -59.50
N GLN A 121 -102.04 -16.65 -60.76
CA GLN A 121 -103.09 -16.27 -61.73
C GLN A 121 -102.88 -16.80 -63.17
N CYS A 122 -103.52 -17.93 -63.54
CA CYS A 122 -103.85 -18.30 -64.94
C CYS A 122 -104.69 -19.60 -65.05
N ALA A 123 -105.97 -19.55 -65.48
CA ALA A 123 -106.77 -20.74 -65.84
C ALA A 123 -108.12 -20.44 -66.57
N GLN A 124 -108.38 -21.14 -67.70
CA GLN A 124 -109.70 -21.33 -68.40
C GLN A 124 -110.35 -20.08 -69.07
N GLY A 125 -111.19 -20.15 -70.13
CA GLY A 125 -111.66 -21.24 -71.03
C GLY A 125 -112.90 -20.82 -71.88
N CYS A 126 -113.09 -21.32 -73.12
CA CYS A 126 -114.00 -20.72 -74.15
C CYS A 126 -115.18 -21.60 -74.71
N CYS A 127 -115.96 -21.03 -75.66
CA CYS A 127 -117.38 -21.32 -76.00
C CYS A 127 -117.71 -22.48 -76.98
N LYS A 128 -119.02 -22.71 -77.26
CA LYS A 128 -119.58 -23.71 -78.21
C LYS A 128 -120.83 -23.27 -78.99
N GLY A 129 -120.74 -23.21 -80.33
CA GLY A 129 -121.52 -24.05 -81.25
C GLY A 129 -122.91 -23.61 -81.79
N GLY A 130 -122.93 -23.20 -83.07
CA GLY A 130 -124.06 -23.39 -84.01
C GLY A 130 -125.07 -22.24 -84.16
N SER A 131 -125.60 -21.91 -85.34
CA SER A 131 -125.33 -22.45 -86.70
C SER A 131 -125.86 -21.48 -87.78
N GLY A 132 -125.09 -21.22 -88.86
CA GLY A 132 -125.63 -20.56 -90.08
C GLY A 132 -124.84 -19.38 -90.68
N VAL A 133 -123.57 -19.17 -90.33
CA VAL A 133 -122.71 -18.11 -90.88
C VAL A 133 -121.48 -18.73 -91.53
N ASP A 134 -120.94 -18.13 -92.59
CA ASP A 134 -119.67 -18.58 -93.18
C ASP A 134 -118.53 -18.45 -92.17
N THR A 135 -117.69 -19.49 -92.11
CA THR A 135 -116.54 -19.58 -91.21
C THR A 135 -115.22 -19.24 -91.91
N SER A 136 -115.24 -18.91 -93.21
CA SER A 136 -114.05 -18.49 -93.96
C SER A 136 -113.64 -17.02 -93.76
N CYS A 137 -114.58 -16.16 -93.33
CA CYS A 137 -114.37 -14.72 -93.16
C CYS A 137 -113.71 -14.06 -94.39
N SER A 138 -114.15 -14.46 -95.58
CA SER A 138 -113.62 -14.07 -96.90
C SER A 138 -112.11 -14.28 -97.10
N GLY A 139 -111.42 -14.99 -96.21
CA GLY A 139 -109.96 -15.10 -96.16
C GLY A 139 -109.22 -13.90 -95.53
N HIS A 140 -109.94 -12.85 -95.12
CA HIS A 140 -109.37 -11.59 -94.59
C HIS A 140 -109.70 -11.33 -93.11
N GLY A 141 -110.32 -12.30 -92.44
CA GLY A 141 -110.50 -12.31 -90.99
C GLY A 141 -110.32 -13.72 -90.39
N THR A 142 -110.30 -13.77 -89.06
CA THR A 142 -110.32 -15.03 -88.29
C THR A 142 -111.71 -15.20 -87.67
N TYR A 143 -112.33 -16.38 -87.84
CA TYR A 143 -113.62 -16.68 -87.21
C TYR A 143 -113.45 -16.86 -85.70
N GLN A 144 -114.11 -16.04 -84.89
CA GLN A 144 -114.03 -16.13 -83.44
C GLN A 144 -115.11 -17.08 -82.89
N HIS A 145 -114.66 -18.25 -82.43
CA HIS A 145 -115.52 -19.26 -81.79
C HIS A 145 -116.21 -18.77 -80.51
N ASP A 146 -115.70 -17.70 -79.90
CA ASP A 146 -116.17 -17.14 -78.63
C ASP A 146 -117.43 -16.27 -78.81
N SER A 147 -117.53 -15.59 -79.94
CA SER A 147 -118.63 -14.66 -80.31
C SER A 147 -119.48 -15.14 -81.50
N CYS A 148 -119.09 -16.24 -82.15
CA CYS A 148 -119.70 -16.77 -83.39
C CYS A 148 -119.69 -15.78 -84.58
N SER A 149 -118.70 -14.87 -84.61
CA SER A 149 -118.57 -13.82 -85.63
C SER A 149 -117.16 -13.78 -86.25
N CYS A 150 -117.04 -13.19 -87.43
CA CYS A 150 -115.73 -12.88 -88.01
C CYS A 150 -115.08 -11.69 -87.30
N LYS A 151 -113.81 -11.82 -86.92
CA LYS A 151 -112.95 -10.70 -86.56
C LYS A 151 -111.97 -10.46 -87.70
N CYS A 152 -112.05 -9.30 -88.31
CA CYS A 152 -111.22 -8.92 -89.43
C CYS A 152 -109.77 -8.68 -88.99
N ASN A 153 -108.82 -8.93 -89.90
CA ASN A 153 -107.43 -8.60 -89.66
C ASN A 153 -107.26 -7.07 -89.55
N PRO A 154 -106.25 -6.55 -88.82
CA PRO A 154 -106.01 -5.11 -88.77
C PRO A 154 -105.92 -4.49 -90.17
N GLY A 155 -106.56 -3.35 -90.35
CA GLY A 155 -106.73 -2.73 -91.67
C GLY A 155 -107.79 -3.37 -92.56
N TRP A 156 -108.64 -4.27 -92.04
CA TRP A 156 -109.83 -4.81 -92.71
C TRP A 156 -111.10 -4.70 -91.85
N GLU A 157 -112.27 -4.55 -92.48
CA GLU A 157 -113.57 -4.36 -91.83
C GLU A 157 -114.76 -4.91 -92.65
N GLY A 158 -115.97 -4.84 -92.08
CA GLY A 158 -117.20 -5.45 -92.62
C GLY A 158 -117.58 -6.77 -91.94
N PRO A 159 -118.85 -7.23 -92.03
CA PRO A 159 -119.34 -8.41 -91.30
C PRO A 159 -118.73 -9.74 -91.76
N ASP A 160 -118.21 -9.76 -93.00
CA ASP A 160 -117.47 -10.85 -93.63
C ASP A 160 -116.02 -10.45 -94.00
N CYS A 161 -115.54 -9.31 -93.50
CA CYS A 161 -114.19 -8.78 -93.66
C CYS A 161 -113.75 -8.44 -95.11
N SER A 162 -114.56 -7.65 -95.80
CA SER A 162 -114.44 -7.34 -97.24
C SER A 162 -114.00 -5.90 -97.59
N ILE A 163 -113.68 -5.05 -96.61
CA ILE A 163 -113.34 -3.60 -96.74
C ILE A 163 -112.00 -3.30 -96.03
N SER A 164 -111.30 -2.18 -96.30
CA SER A 164 -109.92 -1.91 -95.78
C SER A 164 -109.61 -0.46 -95.30
N SER A 165 -108.70 -0.30 -94.32
CA SER A 165 -108.35 0.99 -93.64
C SER A 165 -106.88 1.08 -93.11
N CYS A 166 -106.41 2.27 -92.66
CA CYS A 166 -105.03 2.57 -92.21
C CYS A 166 -104.96 3.29 -90.83
N PRO A 167 -103.84 3.22 -90.06
CA PRO A 167 -103.66 3.97 -88.80
C PRO A 167 -103.34 5.46 -89.00
N ASP A 168 -104.11 6.34 -88.34
CA ASP A 168 -103.89 7.79 -88.11
C ASP A 168 -103.32 8.61 -89.31
N GLU A 169 -103.65 8.18 -90.53
CA GLU A 169 -103.16 8.72 -91.81
C GLU A 169 -101.63 8.97 -91.85
N CYS A 170 -100.87 8.23 -91.04
CA CYS A 170 -99.42 8.37 -90.84
C CYS A 170 -98.96 9.76 -90.34
N ASN A 171 -99.80 10.48 -89.59
CA ASN A 171 -99.54 11.81 -89.02
C ASN A 171 -99.00 12.84 -90.05
N ASP A 172 -99.36 12.73 -91.33
CA ASP A 172 -98.76 13.44 -92.48
C ASP A 172 -97.22 13.27 -92.67
N ASN A 173 -96.52 12.62 -91.74
CA ASN A 173 -95.06 12.39 -91.74
C ASN A 173 -94.65 11.07 -92.40
N GLY A 174 -95.57 10.43 -93.12
CA GLY A 174 -95.32 9.23 -93.90
C GLY A 174 -96.41 8.96 -94.93
N ARG A 175 -96.35 7.78 -95.55
CA ARG A 175 -97.35 7.29 -96.52
C ARG A 175 -97.89 5.94 -96.10
N CYS A 176 -99.22 5.77 -96.07
CA CYS A 176 -99.81 4.43 -95.89
C CYS A 176 -99.68 3.60 -97.18
N VAL A 177 -99.24 2.35 -97.02
CA VAL A 177 -99.29 1.30 -98.03
C VAL A 177 -99.70 0.00 -97.31
N ASP A 178 -100.71 -0.69 -97.82
CA ASP A 178 -101.21 -1.98 -97.31
C ASP A 178 -101.43 -2.04 -95.79
N GLY A 179 -101.94 -0.94 -95.20
CA GLY A 179 -102.24 -0.82 -93.77
C GLY A 179 -101.05 -0.44 -92.86
N ARG A 180 -99.88 -0.11 -93.42
CA ARG A 180 -98.68 0.32 -92.68
C ARG A 180 -98.15 1.67 -93.17
N CYS A 181 -97.62 2.46 -92.25
CA CYS A 181 -96.97 3.74 -92.53
C CYS A 181 -95.48 3.57 -92.90
N MET A 182 -95.02 4.41 -93.83
CA MET A 182 -93.62 4.54 -94.25
C MET A 182 -93.18 5.99 -94.04
N CYS A 183 -92.31 6.22 -93.06
CA CYS A 183 -91.95 7.56 -92.58
C CYS A 183 -90.96 8.31 -93.46
N TYR A 184 -91.01 9.64 -93.40
CA TYR A 184 -90.04 10.53 -94.06
C TYR A 184 -88.75 10.70 -93.24
N GLU A 185 -87.68 11.13 -93.91
CA GLU A 185 -86.34 11.26 -93.33
C GLU A 185 -86.31 12.22 -92.12
N GLY A 186 -85.64 11.78 -91.05
CA GLY A 186 -85.62 12.44 -89.75
C GLY A 186 -86.66 11.90 -88.75
N TYR A 187 -87.74 11.29 -89.24
CA TYR A 187 -88.84 10.75 -88.43
C TYR A 187 -88.81 9.22 -88.29
N THR A 188 -89.26 8.71 -87.14
CA THR A 188 -89.33 7.30 -86.79
C THR A 188 -90.54 7.00 -85.88
N GLY A 189 -90.71 5.73 -85.48
CA GLY A 189 -91.90 5.21 -84.79
C GLY A 189 -92.96 4.68 -85.76
N ASP A 190 -93.84 3.79 -85.26
CA ASP A 190 -94.83 3.07 -86.10
C ASP A 190 -95.88 4.00 -86.76
N ASP A 191 -96.06 5.20 -86.20
CA ASP A 191 -96.95 6.27 -86.67
C ASP A 191 -96.20 7.51 -87.22
N CYS A 192 -94.86 7.42 -87.32
CA CYS A 192 -93.96 8.48 -87.78
C CYS A 192 -93.89 9.74 -86.90
N SER A 193 -94.17 9.63 -85.59
CA SER A 193 -94.22 10.77 -84.65
C SER A 193 -92.89 11.22 -84.03
N GLN A 194 -91.80 10.44 -84.11
CA GLN A 194 -90.59 10.64 -83.29
C GLN A 194 -89.40 11.20 -84.09
N LEU A 195 -88.61 12.10 -83.50
CA LEU A 195 -87.41 12.69 -84.11
C LEU A 195 -86.11 11.92 -83.77
N THR A 196 -85.18 11.85 -84.72
CA THR A 196 -83.92 11.10 -84.59
C THR A 196 -82.78 11.94 -83.98
N CYS A 197 -82.05 11.41 -82.99
CA CYS A 197 -80.88 12.08 -82.38
C CYS A 197 -79.53 11.78 -83.10
N PRO A 198 -78.54 12.69 -83.02
CA PRO A 198 -77.19 12.46 -83.54
C PRO A 198 -76.54 11.21 -82.94
N ASN A 199 -76.19 10.24 -83.79
CA ASN A 199 -75.46 9.02 -83.44
C ASN A 199 -76.03 8.22 -82.24
N ASP A 200 -77.33 8.35 -81.96
CA ASP A 200 -78.02 7.82 -80.77
C ASP A 200 -77.28 8.08 -79.44
N CYS A 201 -76.65 9.25 -79.34
CA CYS A 201 -75.88 9.68 -78.16
C CYS A 201 -74.76 8.71 -77.72
N LYS A 202 -74.30 7.83 -78.63
CA LYS A 202 -73.26 6.80 -78.41
C LYS A 202 -73.47 5.94 -77.16
N ASP A 203 -74.73 5.67 -76.78
CA ASP A 203 -75.13 4.98 -75.54
C ASP A 203 -74.62 5.69 -74.24
N LYS A 204 -74.17 6.95 -74.34
CA LYS A 204 -73.47 7.72 -73.30
C LYS A 204 -74.23 8.97 -72.84
N GLY A 205 -75.51 9.06 -73.21
CA GLY A 205 -76.42 10.10 -72.79
C GLY A 205 -77.86 9.75 -73.12
N HIS A 206 -78.77 10.68 -72.83
CA HIS A 206 -80.17 10.58 -73.21
C HIS A 206 -80.48 11.47 -74.42
N CYS A 207 -81.20 10.92 -75.40
CA CYS A 207 -81.80 11.69 -76.49
C CYS A 207 -83.02 12.48 -75.96
N VAL A 208 -83.00 13.80 -76.10
CA VAL A 208 -84.09 14.71 -75.71
C VAL A 208 -84.22 15.80 -76.80
N ASP A 209 -85.39 15.92 -77.41
CA ASP A 209 -85.72 16.91 -78.46
C ASP A 209 -84.66 17.01 -79.58
N GLY A 210 -84.15 15.86 -80.05
CA GLY A 210 -83.13 15.79 -81.10
C GLY A 210 -81.69 16.13 -80.65
N LYS A 211 -81.43 16.24 -79.35
CA LYS A 211 -80.10 16.52 -78.78
C LYS A 211 -79.72 15.52 -77.69
N CYS A 212 -78.42 15.36 -77.46
CA CYS A 212 -77.90 14.44 -76.45
C CYS A 212 -77.55 15.16 -75.14
N VAL A 213 -77.97 14.56 -74.01
CA VAL A 213 -77.63 14.99 -72.65
C VAL A 213 -76.74 13.93 -72.02
N CYS A 214 -75.46 14.24 -71.85
CA CYS A 214 -74.43 13.24 -71.54
C CYS A 214 -74.36 12.82 -70.08
N PHE A 215 -73.95 11.57 -69.84
CA PHE A 215 -73.64 11.07 -68.51
C PHE A 215 -72.34 11.68 -67.97
N SER A 216 -72.18 11.67 -66.65
CA SER A 216 -70.95 12.13 -66.00
C SER A 216 -69.75 11.32 -66.51
N GLY A 217 -68.68 12.02 -66.89
CA GLY A 217 -67.54 11.44 -67.61
C GLY A 217 -67.60 11.61 -69.13
N PHE A 218 -68.68 12.14 -69.71
CA PHE A 218 -68.84 12.32 -71.16
C PHE A 218 -69.41 13.70 -71.57
N SER A 219 -69.12 14.10 -72.80
CA SER A 219 -69.43 15.41 -73.38
C SER A 219 -69.41 15.39 -74.92
N GLY A 220 -69.75 16.51 -75.58
CA GLY A 220 -69.89 16.61 -77.04
C GLY A 220 -71.33 16.43 -77.52
N GLU A 221 -71.62 16.77 -78.78
CA GLU A 221 -72.99 16.78 -79.34
C GLU A 221 -73.65 15.39 -79.41
N ASP A 222 -72.86 14.31 -79.44
CA ASP A 222 -73.30 12.91 -79.37
C ASP A 222 -72.69 12.16 -78.18
N CYS A 223 -72.19 12.87 -77.16
CA CYS A 223 -71.59 12.30 -75.95
C CYS A 223 -70.36 11.40 -76.17
N SER A 224 -69.66 11.52 -77.32
CA SER A 224 -68.47 10.72 -77.62
C SER A 224 -67.22 11.09 -76.80
N ILE A 225 -67.13 12.32 -76.28
CA ILE A 225 -65.89 12.91 -75.74
C ILE A 225 -65.79 12.65 -74.22
N ALA A 226 -64.85 11.83 -73.78
CA ALA A 226 -64.62 11.55 -72.36
C ALA A 226 -64.02 12.77 -71.62
N THR A 227 -64.55 13.10 -70.44
CA THR A 227 -64.08 14.20 -69.57
C THR A 227 -63.32 13.65 -68.37
N CYS A 228 -62.13 14.17 -68.10
CA CYS A 228 -61.29 13.67 -67.00
C CYS A 228 -61.68 14.24 -65.62
N PRO A 229 -61.37 13.52 -64.52
CA PRO A 229 -61.59 14.00 -63.15
C PRO A 229 -60.94 15.38 -62.91
N ASN A 230 -61.75 16.33 -62.43
CA ASN A 230 -61.35 17.71 -62.08
C ASN A 230 -60.51 18.45 -63.13
N ASP A 231 -60.65 18.11 -64.42
CA ASP A 231 -59.78 18.57 -65.53
C ASP A 231 -58.27 18.47 -65.21
N CYS A 232 -57.90 17.41 -64.48
CA CYS A 232 -56.54 17.12 -64.01
C CYS A 232 -55.88 18.25 -63.18
N ILE A 233 -56.69 19.14 -62.57
CA ILE A 233 -56.27 20.26 -61.72
C ILE A 233 -55.29 21.23 -62.44
N GLY A 234 -55.14 21.14 -63.77
CA GLY A 234 -54.09 21.84 -64.53
C GLY A 234 -52.67 21.31 -64.30
N ASN A 235 -52.50 20.18 -63.60
CA ASN A 235 -51.23 19.50 -63.33
C ASN A 235 -51.06 18.19 -64.13
N GLY A 236 -51.73 18.11 -65.27
CA GLY A 236 -51.66 17.00 -66.20
C GLY A 236 -52.51 17.23 -67.43
N ARG A 237 -52.52 16.25 -68.33
CA ARG A 237 -53.30 16.26 -69.56
C ARG A 237 -54.39 15.18 -69.53
N CYS A 238 -55.62 15.58 -69.85
CA CYS A 238 -56.69 14.64 -70.11
C CYS A 238 -56.44 13.83 -71.39
N VAL A 239 -56.47 12.50 -71.29
CA VAL A 239 -56.37 11.55 -72.41
C VAL A 239 -57.37 10.42 -72.18
N ASP A 240 -58.34 10.26 -73.08
CA ASP A 240 -59.36 9.20 -73.06
C ASP A 240 -60.10 9.02 -71.71
N GLY A 241 -60.33 10.12 -71.00
CA GLY A 241 -61.01 10.13 -69.69
C GLY A 241 -60.09 9.89 -68.48
N GLN A 242 -58.79 9.67 -68.70
CA GLN A 242 -57.78 9.52 -67.65
C GLN A 242 -56.81 10.72 -67.62
N CYS A 243 -56.36 11.10 -66.42
CA CYS A 243 -55.36 12.15 -66.26
C CYS A 243 -53.94 11.58 -66.36
N ILE A 244 -53.18 12.07 -67.36
CA ILE A 244 -51.74 11.81 -67.49
C ILE A 244 -51.00 12.98 -66.85
N CYS A 245 -50.44 12.76 -65.66
CA CYS A 245 -49.89 13.84 -64.84
C CYS A 245 -48.55 14.40 -65.35
N ASP A 246 -48.33 15.68 -65.07
CA ASP A 246 -47.06 16.36 -65.29
C ASP A 246 -45.94 15.79 -64.39
N GLU A 247 -44.68 15.98 -64.76
CA GLU A 247 -43.54 15.48 -63.98
C GLU A 247 -43.54 16.04 -62.55
N GLY A 248 -43.68 15.14 -61.57
CA GLY A 248 -43.79 15.48 -60.14
C GLY A 248 -45.17 15.21 -59.54
N PHE A 249 -46.22 15.09 -60.37
CA PHE A 249 -47.60 14.89 -59.93
C PHE A 249 -48.08 13.45 -60.08
N PHE A 250 -49.03 13.04 -59.24
CA PHE A 250 -49.72 11.76 -59.31
C PHE A 250 -51.13 11.83 -58.69
N GLY A 251 -51.83 10.68 -58.64
CA GLY A 251 -53.23 10.58 -58.22
C GLY A 251 -54.19 10.52 -59.41
N ILE A 252 -55.48 10.34 -59.13
CA ILE A 252 -56.52 10.16 -60.18
C ILE A 252 -56.83 11.43 -60.98
N ASP A 253 -56.50 12.60 -60.42
CA ASP A 253 -56.73 13.93 -60.98
C ASP A 253 -55.47 14.82 -60.91
N CYS A 254 -54.30 14.23 -60.69
CA CYS A 254 -53.01 14.93 -60.56
C CYS A 254 -52.90 15.96 -59.41
N SER A 255 -53.74 15.84 -58.39
CA SER A 255 -53.70 16.69 -57.19
C SER A 255 -52.55 16.39 -56.22
N MET A 256 -51.92 15.21 -56.29
CA MET A 256 -50.89 14.78 -55.33
C MET A 256 -49.47 15.03 -55.85
N VAL A 257 -48.57 15.46 -54.96
CA VAL A 257 -47.16 15.75 -55.28
C VAL A 257 -46.25 14.64 -54.75
N LEU A 258 -45.34 14.13 -55.60
CA LEU A 258 -44.39 13.08 -55.24
C LEU A 258 -43.49 13.52 -54.07
N GLY A 259 -43.57 12.79 -52.96
CA GLY A 259 -42.72 13.02 -51.79
C GLY A 259 -41.29 12.50 -51.94
N PRO A 260 -40.33 13.12 -51.24
CA PRO A 260 -38.98 12.57 -51.06
C PRO A 260 -39.06 11.23 -50.32
N LYS A 261 -38.03 10.41 -50.47
CA LYS A 261 -37.95 9.08 -49.84
C LYS A 261 -36.54 8.77 -49.39
N GLY A 262 -36.41 7.81 -48.47
CA GLY A 262 -35.12 7.35 -47.99
C GLY A 262 -34.39 8.41 -47.17
N LEU A 263 -35.12 9.32 -46.50
CA LEU A 263 -34.53 10.24 -45.54
C LEU A 263 -33.73 9.45 -44.51
N ARG A 264 -32.44 9.76 -44.40
CA ARG A 264 -31.48 8.99 -43.60
C ARG A 264 -30.43 9.88 -42.96
N LEU A 265 -29.91 9.40 -41.85
CA LEU A 265 -28.88 10.06 -41.07
C LEU A 265 -27.49 9.60 -41.54
N ILE A 266 -26.69 10.52 -42.08
CA ILE A 266 -25.36 10.25 -42.62
C ILE A 266 -24.27 10.48 -41.57
N LYS A 267 -24.43 11.50 -40.72
CA LYS A 267 -23.49 11.80 -39.65
C LYS A 267 -24.16 12.51 -38.49
N VAL A 268 -23.77 12.15 -37.27
CA VAL A 268 -24.14 12.80 -36.02
C VAL A 268 -22.94 13.56 -35.47
N THR A 269 -23.20 14.66 -34.78
CA THR A 269 -22.36 15.18 -33.70
C THR A 269 -23.26 15.60 -32.52
N ASP A 270 -22.66 16.13 -31.45
CA ASP A 270 -23.39 16.71 -30.32
C ASP A 270 -24.16 18.00 -30.66
N VAL A 271 -23.80 18.69 -31.75
CA VAL A 271 -24.42 19.97 -32.17
C VAL A 271 -24.92 19.99 -33.62
N SER A 272 -24.85 18.86 -34.34
CA SER A 272 -25.26 18.79 -35.74
C SER A 272 -25.73 17.41 -36.19
N LEU A 273 -26.62 17.39 -37.19
CA LEU A 273 -27.08 16.19 -37.89
C LEU A 273 -26.93 16.43 -39.40
N LEU A 274 -26.21 15.56 -40.10
CA LEU A 274 -26.17 15.53 -41.58
C LEU A 274 -27.19 14.51 -42.06
N VAL A 275 -28.20 14.98 -42.79
CA VAL A 275 -29.27 14.16 -43.36
C VAL A 275 -29.22 14.16 -44.89
N GLU A 276 -29.71 13.09 -45.50
CA GLU A 276 -29.78 12.87 -46.95
C GLU A 276 -31.09 12.19 -47.32
N TRP A 277 -31.64 12.46 -48.50
CA TRP A 277 -32.84 11.86 -49.07
C TRP A 277 -32.66 11.58 -50.58
N GLU A 278 -33.61 10.89 -51.21
CA GLU A 278 -33.68 10.68 -52.65
C GLU A 278 -34.27 11.90 -53.36
N SER A 279 -33.66 12.33 -54.48
CA SER A 279 -34.12 13.49 -55.25
C SER A 279 -35.47 13.24 -55.95
N VAL A 280 -36.43 14.12 -55.69
CA VAL A 280 -37.75 14.14 -56.33
C VAL A 280 -37.67 14.79 -57.70
N ARG A 281 -38.21 14.11 -58.71
CA ARG A 281 -38.39 14.68 -60.06
C ARG A 281 -39.56 15.66 -60.07
N GLY A 282 -39.35 16.81 -60.70
CA GLY A 282 -40.28 17.95 -60.70
C GLY A 282 -40.13 18.91 -59.50
N ALA A 283 -39.33 18.59 -58.48
CA ALA A 283 -39.14 19.46 -57.31
C ALA A 283 -38.56 20.83 -57.69
N GLU A 284 -39.19 21.91 -57.23
CA GLU A 284 -38.64 23.28 -57.30
C GLU A 284 -37.63 23.51 -56.17
N TYR A 285 -37.95 23.00 -54.99
CA TYR A 285 -37.11 22.95 -53.80
C TYR A 285 -37.69 21.93 -52.80
N TYR A 286 -36.92 21.65 -51.75
CA TYR A 286 -37.39 20.94 -50.56
C TYR A 286 -37.54 21.93 -49.41
N ILE A 287 -38.36 21.60 -48.42
CA ILE A 287 -38.29 22.21 -47.10
C ILE A 287 -37.95 21.12 -46.08
N LEU A 288 -36.98 21.41 -45.24
CA LEU A 288 -36.53 20.56 -44.14
C LEU A 288 -37.03 21.17 -42.82
N SER A 289 -37.93 20.49 -42.14
CA SER A 289 -38.43 20.85 -40.80
C SER A 289 -37.70 20.04 -39.73
N TYR A 290 -37.33 20.67 -38.62
CA TYR A 290 -36.77 19.96 -37.47
C TYR A 290 -37.12 20.62 -36.13
N TYR A 291 -37.39 19.79 -35.11
CA TYR A 291 -37.76 20.22 -33.75
C TYR A 291 -37.35 19.17 -32.70
N PRO A 292 -37.12 19.57 -31.43
CA PRO A 292 -36.89 18.61 -30.35
C PRO A 292 -38.14 17.76 -30.12
N LYS A 293 -37.97 16.44 -29.95
CA LYS A 293 -39.10 15.52 -29.72
C LYS A 293 -39.82 15.87 -28.41
N GLY A 294 -41.09 16.26 -28.52
CA GLY A 294 -41.90 16.78 -27.40
C GLY A 294 -41.91 18.31 -27.25
N ASP A 295 -41.30 19.04 -28.18
CA ASP A 295 -41.31 20.52 -28.26
C ASP A 295 -41.67 20.97 -29.69
N GLU A 296 -42.88 20.60 -30.12
CA GLU A 296 -43.46 20.95 -31.44
C GLU A 296 -43.61 22.47 -31.64
N GLY A 297 -43.61 23.26 -30.55
CA GLY A 297 -43.57 24.72 -30.61
C GLY A 297 -42.22 25.29 -31.07
N ALA A 298 -41.16 24.48 -31.12
CA ALA A 298 -39.80 24.89 -31.48
C ALA A 298 -39.38 24.47 -32.91
N ILE A 299 -40.35 24.25 -33.81
CA ILE A 299 -40.13 23.97 -35.24
C ILE A 299 -39.23 25.03 -35.90
N LYS A 300 -38.26 24.53 -36.67
CA LYS A 300 -37.42 25.31 -37.57
C LYS A 300 -37.49 24.70 -38.96
N GLU A 301 -37.85 25.52 -39.94
CA GLU A 301 -37.89 25.15 -41.34
C GLU A 301 -36.70 25.76 -42.10
N VAL A 302 -36.18 25.03 -43.08
CA VAL A 302 -35.14 25.50 -44.01
C VAL A 302 -35.50 25.10 -45.43
N GLN A 303 -35.58 26.08 -46.33
CA GLN A 303 -35.71 25.83 -47.76
C GLN A 303 -34.36 25.35 -48.34
N VAL A 304 -34.37 24.24 -49.07
CA VAL A 304 -33.20 23.60 -49.68
C VAL A 304 -33.41 23.49 -51.19
N GLU A 305 -32.48 24.04 -51.97
CA GLU A 305 -32.52 24.04 -53.44
C GLU A 305 -32.67 22.61 -54.01
N ASN A 306 -33.47 22.43 -55.07
CA ASN A 306 -33.73 21.12 -55.67
C ASN A 306 -32.50 20.35 -56.19
N THR A 307 -31.39 21.06 -56.47
CA THR A 307 -30.09 20.49 -56.85
C THR A 307 -29.37 19.78 -55.69
N LYS A 308 -29.88 19.89 -54.46
CA LYS A 308 -29.34 19.25 -53.24
C LYS A 308 -30.31 18.20 -52.73
N ASN A 309 -29.75 17.07 -52.31
CA ASN A 309 -30.47 15.95 -51.70
C ASN A 309 -30.04 15.72 -50.23
N SER A 310 -29.27 16.64 -49.66
CA SER A 310 -28.70 16.53 -48.31
C SER A 310 -28.52 17.88 -47.65
N TYR A 311 -28.54 17.90 -46.32
CA TYR A 311 -28.43 19.12 -45.51
C TYR A 311 -27.76 18.87 -44.17
N LEU A 312 -26.91 19.80 -43.73
CA LEU A 312 -26.27 19.79 -42.42
C LEU A 312 -27.03 20.71 -41.46
N ILE A 313 -27.85 20.14 -40.59
CA ILE A 313 -28.52 20.86 -39.51
C ILE A 313 -27.48 21.18 -38.43
N THR A 314 -27.30 22.45 -38.07
CA THR A 314 -26.30 22.92 -37.10
C THR A 314 -26.89 23.74 -35.96
N GLY A 315 -26.24 23.76 -34.80
CA GLY A 315 -26.70 24.53 -33.63
C GLY A 315 -27.79 23.81 -32.84
N LEU A 316 -27.74 22.47 -32.87
CA LEU A 316 -28.58 21.60 -32.08
C LEU A 316 -28.06 21.48 -30.64
N LYS A 317 -28.91 21.03 -29.71
CA LYS A 317 -28.53 20.78 -28.32
C LYS A 317 -27.94 19.37 -28.19
N PRO A 318 -26.84 19.16 -27.45
CA PRO A 318 -26.28 17.84 -27.16
C PRO A 318 -27.24 16.90 -26.43
N GLY A 319 -27.17 15.60 -26.73
CA GLY A 319 -27.97 14.56 -26.10
C GLY A 319 -29.48 14.85 -26.13
N VAL A 320 -29.99 15.40 -27.24
CA VAL A 320 -31.42 15.72 -27.44
C VAL A 320 -31.91 15.01 -28.69
N THR A 321 -33.06 14.35 -28.56
CA THR A 321 -33.76 13.71 -29.68
C THR A 321 -34.52 14.77 -30.47
N TYR A 322 -34.30 14.78 -31.77
CA TYR A 322 -34.98 15.62 -32.76
C TYR A 322 -35.86 14.75 -33.66
N ILE A 323 -37.00 15.30 -34.06
CA ILE A 323 -37.74 14.85 -35.24
C ILE A 323 -37.25 15.71 -36.41
N VAL A 324 -36.98 15.08 -37.54
CA VAL A 324 -36.55 15.73 -38.78
C VAL A 324 -37.43 15.22 -39.92
N GLN A 325 -38.06 16.14 -40.64
CA GLN A 325 -39.00 15.87 -41.73
C GLN A 325 -38.52 16.60 -42.99
N VAL A 326 -38.63 15.97 -44.16
CA VAL A 326 -38.38 16.63 -45.45
C VAL A 326 -39.56 16.44 -46.40
N TYR A 327 -39.99 17.53 -47.04
CA TYR A 327 -41.03 17.53 -48.07
C TYR A 327 -40.55 18.27 -49.31
N ALA A 328 -41.00 17.84 -50.49
CA ALA A 328 -40.75 18.49 -51.76
C ALA A 328 -41.87 19.51 -52.05
N VAL A 329 -41.54 20.57 -52.78
CA VAL A 329 -42.51 21.56 -53.25
C VAL A 329 -42.51 21.61 -54.76
N ILE A 330 -43.70 21.49 -55.36
CA ILE A 330 -43.93 21.55 -56.82
C ILE A 330 -45.12 22.47 -57.08
N ARG A 331 -44.92 23.53 -57.87
CA ARG A 331 -45.92 24.57 -58.18
C ARG A 331 -46.58 25.17 -56.93
N GLY A 332 -45.83 25.28 -55.83
CA GLY A 332 -46.32 25.76 -54.53
C GLY A 332 -47.14 24.77 -53.71
N ILE A 333 -47.28 23.51 -54.14
CA ILE A 333 -47.93 22.44 -53.38
C ILE A 333 -46.84 21.60 -52.68
N ASN A 334 -46.99 21.39 -51.38
CA ASN A 334 -46.12 20.51 -50.59
C ASN A 334 -46.50 19.04 -50.81
N SER A 335 -45.51 18.17 -50.88
CA SER A 335 -45.70 16.72 -50.81
C SER A 335 -46.01 16.24 -49.39
N GLU A 336 -46.44 14.98 -49.27
CA GLU A 336 -46.21 14.20 -48.04
C GLU A 336 -44.72 14.23 -47.66
N SER A 337 -44.42 14.22 -46.36
CA SER A 337 -43.05 14.26 -45.84
C SER A 337 -42.49 12.86 -45.56
N ASP A 338 -41.18 12.72 -45.69
CA ASP A 338 -40.42 11.60 -45.10
C ASP A 338 -39.85 12.05 -43.75
N GLU A 339 -39.83 11.16 -42.75
CA GLU A 339 -39.49 11.48 -41.35
C GLU A 339 -38.42 10.55 -40.78
N ILE A 340 -37.45 11.13 -40.05
CA ILE A 340 -36.58 10.38 -39.13
C ILE A 340 -36.59 10.98 -37.72
N VAL A 341 -36.40 10.08 -36.74
CA VAL A 341 -36.09 10.45 -35.35
C VAL A 341 -34.58 10.26 -35.12
N ALA A 342 -33.88 11.32 -34.77
CA ALA A 342 -32.42 11.33 -34.64
C ALA A 342 -31.99 12.03 -33.34
N THR A 343 -31.08 11.43 -32.58
CA THR A 343 -30.56 12.01 -31.34
C THR A 343 -29.12 12.49 -31.55
N THR A 344 -28.81 13.70 -31.09
CA THR A 344 -27.45 14.25 -31.08
C THR A 344 -26.57 13.56 -30.04
N ASP A 345 -25.27 13.47 -30.29
CA ASP A 345 -24.33 12.88 -29.33
C ASP A 345 -24.32 13.66 -27.99
N VAL A 346 -23.90 13.00 -26.92
CA VAL A 346 -23.60 13.69 -25.65
C VAL A 346 -22.21 14.32 -25.76
N SER A 347 -22.11 15.64 -25.51
CA SER A 347 -20.84 16.37 -25.63
C SER A 347 -19.71 15.75 -24.82
N GLY A 348 -18.51 15.74 -25.41
CA GLY A 348 -17.29 15.36 -24.71
C GLY A 348 -16.96 16.32 -23.56
N ILE A 349 -16.25 15.82 -22.55
CA ILE A 349 -15.96 16.58 -21.34
C ILE A 349 -14.75 17.50 -21.55
N GLU A 350 -14.94 18.81 -21.36
CA GLU A 350 -13.86 19.79 -21.54
C GLU A 350 -13.00 19.98 -20.28
N GLY A 351 -11.69 20.09 -20.50
CA GLY A 351 -10.75 20.56 -19.49
C GLY A 351 -10.75 19.74 -18.21
N ILE A 352 -10.71 18.40 -18.33
CA ILE A 352 -10.28 17.53 -17.25
C ILE A 352 -8.83 17.86 -16.87
N LYS A 353 -8.53 17.94 -15.58
CA LYS A 353 -7.17 18.14 -15.04
C LYS A 353 -7.05 17.49 -13.66
N VAL A 354 -5.81 17.18 -13.27
CA VAL A 354 -5.47 16.83 -11.89
C VAL A 354 -5.41 18.11 -11.04
N LEU A 355 -6.03 18.10 -9.86
CA LEU A 355 -5.97 19.17 -8.86
C LEU A 355 -4.96 18.87 -7.75
N GLY A 356 -4.76 17.59 -7.42
CA GLY A 356 -3.90 17.14 -6.33
C GLY A 356 -3.78 15.62 -6.32
N GLN A 357 -2.84 15.11 -5.53
CA GLN A 357 -2.47 13.70 -5.49
C GLN A 357 -1.91 13.34 -4.11
N THR A 358 -1.93 12.05 -3.78
CA THR A 358 -1.24 11.45 -2.62
C THR A 358 -0.53 10.18 -3.08
N GLU A 359 0.05 9.43 -2.15
CA GLU A 359 0.63 8.11 -2.43
C GLU A 359 -0.42 7.03 -2.78
N ASP A 360 -1.71 7.31 -2.63
CA ASP A 360 -2.83 6.36 -2.78
C ASP A 360 -4.09 6.94 -3.43
N SER A 361 -4.07 8.20 -3.85
CA SER A 361 -5.23 8.90 -4.45
C SER A 361 -4.84 9.95 -5.47
N ILE A 362 -5.74 10.23 -6.41
CA ILE A 362 -5.63 11.36 -7.36
C ILE A 362 -6.96 12.10 -7.38
N GLN A 363 -6.92 13.42 -7.13
CA GLN A 363 -8.06 14.31 -7.29
C GLN A 363 -8.05 14.95 -8.67
N VAL A 364 -9.15 14.79 -9.40
CA VAL A 364 -9.39 15.37 -10.72
C VAL A 364 -10.61 16.30 -10.69
N ASP A 365 -10.64 17.28 -11.59
CA ASP A 365 -11.85 18.03 -11.89
C ASP A 365 -12.02 18.32 -13.38
N TRP A 366 -13.25 18.53 -13.81
CA TRP A 366 -13.63 18.80 -15.21
C TRP A 366 -14.78 19.82 -15.32
N LYS A 367 -14.95 20.41 -16.50
CA LYS A 367 -16.05 21.34 -16.77
C LYS A 367 -17.36 20.55 -16.94
N ASN A 368 -18.43 20.99 -16.29
CA ASN A 368 -19.74 20.39 -16.50
C ASN A 368 -20.30 20.81 -17.88
N PRO A 369 -20.95 19.90 -18.63
CA PRO A 369 -21.59 20.23 -19.90
C PRO A 369 -22.76 21.20 -19.69
N ALA A 370 -23.18 21.89 -20.75
CA ALA A 370 -24.31 22.83 -20.71
C ALA A 370 -25.70 22.16 -20.61
N ILE A 371 -25.75 20.84 -20.71
CA ILE A 371 -26.95 20.00 -20.54
C ILE A 371 -26.86 19.18 -19.26
N ALA A 372 -28.00 18.84 -18.68
CA ALA A 372 -28.05 17.81 -17.65
C ALA A 372 -27.68 16.43 -18.24
N VAL A 373 -26.84 15.72 -17.50
CA VAL A 373 -26.40 14.33 -17.72
C VAL A 373 -26.64 13.56 -16.43
N ASP A 374 -26.87 12.25 -16.51
CA ASP A 374 -27.32 11.46 -15.36
C ASP A 374 -26.17 11.21 -14.38
N HIS A 375 -24.98 10.93 -14.94
CA HIS A 375 -23.72 10.84 -14.22
C HIS A 375 -22.54 10.96 -15.20
N PHE A 376 -21.33 11.06 -14.66
CA PHE A 376 -20.10 10.82 -15.39
C PHE A 376 -19.59 9.42 -15.06
N LYS A 377 -19.17 8.69 -16.09
CA LYS A 377 -18.40 7.45 -15.98
C LYS A 377 -16.93 7.84 -15.94
N LEU A 378 -16.31 7.67 -14.78
CA LEU A 378 -14.88 7.92 -14.55
C LEU A 378 -14.15 6.58 -14.63
N THR A 379 -13.00 6.57 -15.30
CA THR A 379 -12.16 5.38 -15.53
C THR A 379 -10.72 5.73 -15.19
N HIS A 380 -9.96 4.78 -14.66
CA HIS A 380 -8.53 4.92 -14.43
C HIS A 380 -7.81 3.63 -14.79
N ALA A 381 -6.72 3.74 -15.55
CA ALA A 381 -5.89 2.62 -15.97
C ALA A 381 -4.41 2.91 -15.72
N SER A 382 -3.66 1.97 -15.13
CA SER A 382 -2.21 2.02 -14.99
C SER A 382 -1.48 1.14 -16.02
N PRO A 383 -0.19 1.42 -16.35
CA PRO A 383 0.59 0.67 -17.35
C PRO A 383 0.76 -0.83 -17.11
N ASP A 384 0.47 -1.32 -15.90
CA ASP A 384 0.49 -2.74 -15.54
C ASP A 384 -0.84 -3.47 -15.83
N GLY A 385 -1.86 -2.75 -16.30
CA GLY A 385 -3.16 -3.31 -16.67
C GLY A 385 -4.18 -3.37 -15.53
N GLN A 386 -3.97 -2.68 -14.40
CA GLN A 386 -5.03 -2.46 -13.43
C GLN A 386 -5.99 -1.37 -13.94
N GLU A 387 -7.26 -1.71 -14.09
CA GLU A 387 -8.33 -0.80 -14.51
C GLU A 387 -9.42 -0.72 -13.43
N GLY A 388 -9.91 0.49 -13.17
CA GLY A 388 -11.03 0.77 -12.29
C GLY A 388 -12.02 1.75 -12.90
N GLN A 389 -13.29 1.66 -12.50
CA GLN A 389 -14.36 2.56 -12.96
C GLN A 389 -15.28 2.97 -11.80
N GLU A 390 -15.75 4.22 -11.84
CA GLU A 390 -16.60 4.84 -10.83
C GLU A 390 -17.67 5.73 -11.49
N ASN A 391 -18.90 5.70 -10.96
CA ASN A 391 -19.98 6.57 -11.42
C ASN A 391 -20.07 7.81 -10.52
N VAL A 392 -19.76 8.98 -11.09
CA VAL A 392 -19.68 10.26 -10.38
C VAL A 392 -20.88 11.14 -10.74
N ALA A 393 -21.70 11.49 -9.74
CA ALA A 393 -22.85 12.39 -9.95
C ALA A 393 -22.39 13.81 -10.35
N MET A 394 -23.19 14.49 -11.17
CA MET A 394 -22.86 15.85 -11.61
C MET A 394 -23.03 16.87 -10.48
N SER A 395 -21.99 17.67 -10.25
CA SER A 395 -22.01 18.78 -9.28
C SER A 395 -22.97 19.90 -9.69
N GLN A 396 -23.53 20.62 -8.71
CA GLN A 396 -24.27 21.86 -8.93
C GLN A 396 -23.36 23.05 -9.26
N GLU A 397 -22.04 22.94 -9.04
CA GLU A 397 -21.05 23.92 -9.52
C GLU A 397 -20.84 23.81 -11.05
N ALA A 398 -20.18 24.81 -11.64
CA ALA A 398 -19.76 24.77 -13.05
C ALA A 398 -18.69 23.71 -13.39
N ARG A 399 -18.15 23.02 -12.37
CA ARG A 399 -17.17 21.93 -12.47
C ARG A 399 -17.52 20.81 -11.49
N THR A 400 -17.30 19.57 -11.90
CA THR A 400 -17.35 18.41 -11.01
C THR A 400 -15.93 18.02 -10.61
N LYS A 401 -15.74 17.69 -9.33
CA LYS A 401 -14.48 17.30 -8.70
C LYS A 401 -14.66 15.90 -8.12
N HIS A 402 -13.68 15.02 -8.29
CA HIS A 402 -13.70 13.68 -7.70
C HIS A 402 -12.31 13.28 -7.24
N THR A 403 -12.22 12.45 -6.20
CA THR A 403 -10.96 11.86 -5.71
C THR A 403 -11.03 10.35 -5.87
N ILE A 404 -10.24 9.81 -6.80
CA ILE A 404 -10.03 8.37 -6.97
C ILE A 404 -9.11 7.92 -5.83
N VAL A 405 -9.43 6.81 -5.15
CA VAL A 405 -8.72 6.32 -3.96
C VAL A 405 -8.37 4.83 -4.06
N GLY A 406 -7.33 4.40 -3.34
CA GLY A 406 -6.87 3.01 -3.33
C GLY A 406 -5.88 2.68 -4.46
N LEU A 407 -5.25 3.70 -5.04
CA LEU A 407 -4.28 3.57 -6.13
C LEU A 407 -2.91 3.10 -5.61
N ASN A 408 -2.13 2.45 -6.49
CA ASN A 408 -0.76 2.05 -6.19
C ASN A 408 0.18 3.28 -6.10
N PRO A 409 1.11 3.37 -5.13
CA PRO A 409 2.07 4.47 -5.02
C PRO A 409 3.05 4.58 -6.18
N GLY A 410 3.58 5.79 -6.41
CA GLY A 410 4.60 6.09 -7.42
C GLY A 410 4.17 5.89 -8.88
N THR A 411 2.92 5.51 -9.12
CA THR A 411 2.41 4.92 -10.37
C THR A 411 1.66 5.96 -11.21
N GLU A 412 1.87 5.92 -12.52
CA GLU A 412 1.15 6.75 -13.49
C GLU A 412 -0.21 6.12 -13.85
N TYR A 413 -1.24 6.95 -13.92
CA TYR A 413 -2.60 6.56 -14.31
C TYR A 413 -3.12 7.46 -15.43
N GLN A 414 -3.64 6.84 -16.50
CA GLN A 414 -4.49 7.50 -17.48
C GLN A 414 -5.92 7.51 -16.94
N ILE A 415 -6.46 8.70 -16.69
CA ILE A 415 -7.79 8.92 -16.11
C ILE A 415 -8.72 9.44 -17.21
N GLY A 416 -9.73 8.66 -17.58
CA GLY A 416 -10.73 9.00 -18.59
C GLY A 416 -12.08 9.36 -17.96
N VAL A 417 -12.70 10.46 -18.38
CA VAL A 417 -14.05 10.85 -17.96
C VAL A 417 -14.99 10.97 -19.16
N GLN A 418 -16.21 10.46 -18.99
CA GLN A 418 -17.22 10.32 -20.04
C GLN A 418 -18.59 10.72 -19.48
N ALA A 419 -19.40 11.48 -20.23
CA ALA A 419 -20.77 11.80 -19.83
C ALA A 419 -21.73 10.66 -20.19
N ILE A 420 -22.67 10.32 -19.30
CA ILE A 420 -23.71 9.30 -19.54
C ILE A 420 -25.09 9.96 -19.47
N LYS A 421 -25.97 9.65 -20.44
CA LYS A 421 -27.35 10.14 -20.50
C LYS A 421 -28.27 9.09 -21.12
N GLY A 422 -29.06 8.40 -20.30
CA GLY A 422 -29.70 7.14 -20.69
C GLY A 422 -28.67 6.12 -21.18
N GLU A 423 -28.99 5.43 -22.27
CA GLU A 423 -28.08 4.47 -22.95
C GLU A 423 -26.93 5.15 -23.72
N MET A 424 -26.86 6.49 -23.77
CA MET A 424 -25.85 7.20 -24.55
C MET A 424 -24.61 7.55 -23.73
N GLU A 425 -23.44 7.13 -24.21
CA GLU A 425 -22.15 7.61 -23.70
C GLU A 425 -21.58 8.70 -24.62
N GLY A 426 -21.13 9.81 -24.03
CA GLY A 426 -20.40 10.86 -24.75
C GLY A 426 -18.97 10.46 -25.10
N LYS A 427 -18.24 11.36 -25.77
CA LYS A 427 -16.82 11.12 -26.07
C LYS A 427 -15.97 11.18 -24.79
N PRO A 428 -15.11 10.18 -24.48
CA PRO A 428 -14.23 10.23 -23.33
C PRO A 428 -13.11 11.25 -23.51
N SER A 429 -12.77 11.92 -22.41
CA SER A 429 -11.66 12.89 -22.30
C SER A 429 -10.67 12.44 -21.23
N TYR A 430 -9.38 12.56 -21.50
CA TYR A 430 -8.33 11.99 -20.66
C TYR A 430 -7.44 13.06 -20.00
N ALA A 431 -6.97 12.75 -18.79
CA ALA A 431 -5.83 13.40 -18.15
C ALA A 431 -4.89 12.33 -17.56
N THR A 432 -3.61 12.64 -17.45
CA THR A 432 -2.62 11.78 -16.76
C THR A 432 -2.37 12.34 -15.36
N GLY A 433 -2.37 11.45 -14.36
CA GLY A 433 -1.96 11.77 -12.99
C GLY A 433 -1.00 10.71 -12.47
N VAL A 434 -0.15 11.05 -11.49
CA VAL A 434 0.90 10.14 -11.00
C VAL A 434 0.91 10.16 -9.48
N THR A 435 0.50 9.07 -8.83
CA THR A 435 0.51 8.95 -7.36
C THR A 435 1.91 9.18 -6.80
N ASP A 436 1.99 9.84 -5.64
CA ASP A 436 3.27 10.12 -4.98
C ASP A 436 3.96 8.82 -4.51
N ILE A 437 5.27 8.90 -4.29
CA ILE A 437 6.06 7.79 -3.77
C ILE A 437 5.74 7.67 -2.27
N ASP A 438 5.33 6.48 -1.82
CA ASP A 438 5.05 6.23 -0.40
C ASP A 438 6.32 6.36 0.46
N ALA A 439 6.16 6.78 1.71
CA ALA A 439 7.30 7.07 2.59
C ALA A 439 7.84 5.79 3.27
N PRO A 440 9.17 5.63 3.46
CA PRO A 440 9.73 4.48 4.16
C PRO A 440 9.23 4.42 5.61
N ILE A 441 8.52 3.35 6.00
CA ILE A 441 7.93 3.23 7.33
C ILE A 441 8.87 2.52 8.33
N ASN A 442 8.51 2.59 9.62
CA ASN A 442 9.24 1.97 10.74
C ASN A 442 10.74 2.32 10.81
N LEU A 443 11.10 3.54 10.36
CA LEU A 443 12.46 4.08 10.40
C LEU A 443 12.97 4.16 11.85
N ALA A 444 13.92 3.30 12.19
CA ALA A 444 14.45 3.12 13.53
C ALA A 444 15.98 3.08 13.54
N THR A 445 16.58 3.45 14.67
CA THR A 445 18.02 3.34 14.90
C THR A 445 18.33 2.16 15.82
N ARG A 446 19.40 1.42 15.49
CA ARG A 446 19.85 0.21 16.16
C ARG A 446 21.38 0.20 16.21
N GLU A 447 21.95 -0.68 17.04
CA GLU A 447 23.42 -0.86 17.12
C GLU A 447 24.22 0.45 17.32
N VAL A 448 23.66 1.38 18.09
CA VAL A 448 24.28 2.68 18.35
C VAL A 448 25.54 2.48 19.21
N THR A 449 26.64 3.11 18.80
CA THR A 449 27.94 3.08 19.49
C THR A 449 28.45 4.51 19.73
N GLU A 450 29.68 4.64 20.24
CA GLU A 450 30.37 5.93 20.36
C GLU A 450 30.64 6.63 19.00
N ASN A 451 30.58 5.95 17.86
CA ASN A 451 30.91 6.54 16.55
C ASN A 451 30.13 6.00 15.33
N SER A 452 29.13 5.15 15.55
CA SER A 452 28.31 4.57 14.49
C SER A 452 26.87 4.30 14.95
N ALA A 453 25.94 4.21 14.01
CA ALA A 453 24.56 3.78 14.25
C ALA A 453 24.02 3.08 13.00
N THR A 454 23.33 1.96 13.17
CA THR A 454 22.67 1.25 12.08
C THR A 454 21.22 1.73 11.98
N VAL A 455 20.86 2.35 10.86
CA VAL A 455 19.50 2.80 10.55
C VAL A 455 18.78 1.68 9.81
N THR A 456 17.52 1.40 10.17
CA THR A 456 16.69 0.33 9.58
C THR A 456 15.30 0.85 9.24
N TRP A 457 14.72 0.42 8.12
CA TRP A 457 13.38 0.80 7.66
C TRP A 457 12.72 -0.33 6.86
N ASP A 458 11.39 -0.28 6.74
CA ASP A 458 10.66 -1.14 5.82
C ASP A 458 10.62 -0.50 4.42
N GLY A 459 10.70 -1.34 3.38
CA GLY A 459 10.70 -0.89 1.98
C GLY A 459 9.37 -0.27 1.54
N VAL A 460 9.44 0.65 0.60
CA VAL A 460 8.27 1.31 -0.02
C VAL A 460 7.61 0.41 -1.07
N ARG A 461 6.34 0.66 -1.40
CA ARG A 461 5.60 -0.12 -2.41
C ARG A 461 5.83 0.40 -3.82
N ALA A 462 6.07 1.71 -3.97
CA ALA A 462 6.46 2.31 -5.25
C ALA A 462 7.75 1.68 -5.80
N GLU A 463 7.81 1.40 -7.09
CA GLU A 463 9.07 1.10 -7.78
C GLU A 463 9.94 2.37 -7.80
N ILE A 464 11.17 2.29 -7.27
CA ILE A 464 12.06 3.42 -7.00
C ILE A 464 13.50 3.13 -7.46
N ASP A 465 14.28 4.20 -7.70
CA ASP A 465 15.71 4.08 -8.04
C ASP A 465 16.55 3.83 -6.78
N GLY A 466 16.13 4.40 -5.65
CA GLY A 466 16.83 4.29 -4.37
C GLY A 466 16.20 5.09 -3.25
N TYR A 467 16.88 5.08 -2.10
CA TYR A 467 16.62 5.97 -0.99
C TYR A 467 17.72 7.01 -0.87
N MET A 468 17.36 8.18 -0.37
CA MET A 468 18.29 9.23 0.00
C MET A 468 18.25 9.41 1.52
N LEU A 469 19.43 9.34 2.15
CA LEU A 469 19.62 9.49 3.59
C LEU A 469 20.40 10.78 3.87
N THR A 470 19.94 11.55 4.87
CA THR A 470 20.76 12.59 5.52
C THR A 470 20.67 12.47 7.04
N TYR A 471 21.64 13.05 7.75
CA TYR A 471 21.60 13.18 9.20
C TYR A 471 22.15 14.54 9.65
N SER A 472 21.51 15.15 10.65
CA SER A 472 21.89 16.45 11.21
C SER A 472 22.19 16.36 12.70
N SER A 473 23.12 17.20 13.15
CA SER A 473 23.45 17.43 14.56
C SER A 473 23.48 18.95 14.82
N PRO A 474 23.59 19.42 16.08
CA PRO A 474 23.74 20.84 16.39
C PRO A 474 24.97 21.54 15.75
N GLU A 475 25.90 20.77 15.18
CA GLU A 475 27.10 21.29 14.51
C GLU A 475 26.97 21.39 12.98
N GLY A 476 25.92 20.81 12.39
CA GLY A 476 25.70 20.77 10.94
C GLY A 476 25.02 19.49 10.44
N THR A 477 24.77 19.46 9.13
CA THR A 477 24.09 18.37 8.41
C THR A 477 25.06 17.62 7.50
N SER A 478 24.85 16.31 7.34
CA SER A 478 25.57 15.48 6.38
C SER A 478 25.32 15.93 4.94
N ARG A 479 26.14 15.44 4.01
CA ARG A 479 25.74 15.39 2.60
C ARG A 479 24.63 14.35 2.42
N GLU A 480 23.93 14.44 1.30
CA GLU A 480 23.01 13.41 0.82
C GLU A 480 23.77 12.12 0.50
N ILE A 481 23.26 11.00 0.99
CA ILE A 481 23.81 9.65 0.82
C ILE A 481 22.79 8.82 0.04
N THR A 482 23.14 8.41 -1.16
CA THR A 482 22.33 7.48 -1.95
C THR A 482 22.47 6.05 -1.45
N VAL A 483 21.34 5.35 -1.36
CA VAL A 483 21.24 3.95 -0.94
C VAL A 483 20.36 3.22 -1.96
N GLY A 484 20.74 2.01 -2.38
CA GLY A 484 20.02 1.28 -3.44
C GLY A 484 18.60 0.85 -3.03
N ALA A 485 17.70 0.78 -4.01
CA ALA A 485 16.26 0.52 -3.81
C ALA A 485 15.93 -0.75 -3.00
N GLY A 486 16.74 -1.81 -3.12
CA GLY A 486 16.57 -3.07 -2.36
C GLY A 486 17.10 -3.05 -0.92
N ALA A 487 17.60 -1.92 -0.42
CA ALA A 487 18.14 -1.83 0.94
C ALA A 487 17.05 -1.51 1.98
N THR A 488 17.13 -2.18 3.12
CA THR A 488 16.31 -1.95 4.33
C THR A 488 17.13 -1.47 5.54
N SER A 489 18.44 -1.26 5.34
CA SER A 489 19.33 -0.73 6.39
C SER A 489 20.55 -0.01 5.82
N TYR A 490 21.11 0.90 6.62
CA TYR A 490 22.37 1.59 6.31
C TYR A 490 23.13 1.92 7.60
N LYS A 491 24.46 1.72 7.60
CA LYS A 491 25.30 2.00 8.78
C LYS A 491 25.99 3.36 8.67
N LEU A 492 25.58 4.29 9.52
CA LEU A 492 26.26 5.56 9.73
C LEU A 492 27.58 5.30 10.47
N THR A 493 28.65 5.94 10.03
CA THR A 493 30.01 5.81 10.59
C THR A 493 30.66 7.18 10.74
N SER A 494 31.70 7.27 11.56
CA SER A 494 32.43 8.53 11.84
C SER A 494 31.55 9.60 12.49
N LEU A 495 30.54 9.17 13.26
CA LEU A 495 29.77 10.03 14.16
C LEU A 495 30.63 10.44 15.36
N LYS A 496 30.30 11.55 16.02
CA LYS A 496 30.96 11.99 17.25
C LYS A 496 30.35 11.30 18.48
N PRO A 497 31.13 10.97 19.51
CA PRO A 497 30.63 10.41 20.77
C PRO A 497 29.71 11.37 21.53
N GLY A 498 28.63 10.83 22.11
CA GLY A 498 27.68 11.58 22.94
C GLY A 498 26.95 12.72 22.23
N VAL A 499 26.59 12.59 20.95
CA VAL A 499 25.88 13.61 20.16
C VAL A 499 24.54 13.04 19.67
N LEU A 500 23.48 13.84 19.79
CA LEU A 500 22.17 13.55 19.21
C LEU A 500 22.20 13.87 17.70
N TYR A 501 21.85 12.87 16.90
CA TYR A 501 21.68 12.97 15.46
C TYR A 501 20.23 12.71 15.09
N THR A 502 19.61 13.64 14.37
CA THR A 502 18.32 13.43 13.70
C THR A 502 18.61 12.90 12.29
N VAL A 503 18.05 11.75 11.93
CA VAL A 503 18.24 11.10 10.63
C VAL A 503 16.96 11.22 9.81
N PHE A 504 17.10 11.60 8.54
CA PHE A 504 16.03 11.66 7.56
C PHE A 504 16.26 10.64 6.45
N LEU A 505 15.19 9.96 6.03
CA LEU A 505 15.20 9.04 4.90
C LEU A 505 13.99 9.32 4.00
N TRP A 506 14.20 9.33 2.69
CA TRP A 506 13.12 9.35 1.70
C TRP A 506 13.47 8.49 0.49
N ALA A 507 12.46 7.93 -0.18
CA ALA A 507 12.63 7.23 -1.44
C ALA A 507 12.65 8.21 -2.62
N TYR A 508 13.25 7.85 -3.75
CA TYR A 508 13.26 8.66 -4.96
C TYR A 508 13.18 7.85 -6.27
N LYS A 509 12.64 8.49 -7.31
CA LYS A 509 12.59 7.97 -8.69
C LYS A 509 12.75 9.14 -9.67
N GLY A 510 13.84 9.17 -10.42
CA GLY A 510 14.25 10.32 -11.23
C GLY A 510 14.34 11.59 -10.37
N SER A 511 13.52 12.60 -10.70
CA SER A 511 13.39 13.86 -9.96
C SER A 511 12.34 13.84 -8.84
N ARG A 512 11.58 12.74 -8.69
CA ARG A 512 10.48 12.62 -7.72
C ARG A 512 10.99 12.02 -6.41
N SER A 513 10.39 12.41 -5.29
CA SER A 513 10.74 11.93 -3.95
C SER A 513 9.51 11.67 -3.08
N SER A 514 9.63 10.73 -2.12
CA SER A 514 8.63 10.52 -1.09
C SER A 514 8.66 11.64 -0.04
N ARG A 515 7.65 11.65 0.84
CA ARG A 515 7.74 12.36 2.13
C ARG A 515 8.95 11.83 2.93
N LYS A 516 9.57 12.69 3.76
CA LYS A 516 10.73 12.31 4.59
C LYS A 516 10.27 11.67 5.89
N SER A 517 10.75 10.46 6.14
CA SER A 517 10.67 9.79 7.44
C SER A 517 11.81 10.24 8.34
N MET A 518 11.58 10.30 9.65
CA MET A 518 12.53 10.83 10.63
C MET A 518 12.75 9.84 11.78
N THR A 519 13.99 9.73 12.26
CA THR A 519 14.36 8.95 13.45
C THR A 519 15.56 9.61 14.15
N GLU A 520 15.92 9.17 15.36
CA GLU A 520 17.01 9.78 16.14
C GLU A 520 18.02 8.73 16.64
N ALA A 521 19.29 9.10 16.68
CA ALA A 521 20.37 8.33 17.32
C ALA A 521 21.23 9.26 18.18
N GLU A 522 21.26 9.04 19.49
CA GLU A 522 22.22 9.71 20.38
C GLU A 522 23.36 8.74 20.71
N THR A 523 24.54 8.98 20.12
CA THR A 523 25.72 8.12 20.24
C THR A 523 26.18 7.93 21.69
N GLU A 524 26.90 6.83 21.94
CA GLU A 524 27.44 6.54 23.28
C GLU A 524 28.57 7.51 23.67
N ILE A 525 28.83 7.61 24.98
CA ILE A 525 29.95 8.36 25.54
C ILE A 525 31.23 7.52 25.34
N ASP A 526 32.23 8.05 24.64
CA ASP A 526 33.51 7.34 24.50
C ASP A 526 34.22 7.23 25.86
N ALA A 527 34.95 6.14 26.08
CA ALA A 527 35.60 5.92 27.37
C ALA A 527 36.83 6.82 27.56
N PRO A 528 37.15 7.24 28.81
CA PRO A 528 38.41 7.92 29.13
C PRO A 528 39.63 7.11 28.68
N LYS A 529 40.67 7.79 28.19
CA LYS A 529 41.81 7.13 27.51
C LYS A 529 43.07 7.23 28.38
N ASN A 530 44.00 6.28 28.23
CA ASN A 530 45.29 6.24 28.96
C ASN A 530 45.17 6.25 30.50
N LEU A 531 44.17 5.56 31.07
CA LEU A 531 44.03 5.39 32.52
C LEU A 531 45.24 4.66 33.12
N LYS A 532 45.97 5.30 34.02
CA LYS A 532 47.18 4.72 34.65
C LYS A 532 47.46 5.28 36.05
N ALA A 533 48.13 4.48 36.87
CA ALA A 533 48.76 4.92 38.10
C ALA A 533 50.16 5.53 37.84
N ILE A 534 50.50 6.58 38.59
CA ILE A 534 51.82 7.21 38.71
C ILE A 534 52.11 7.48 40.19
N ASP A 535 53.36 7.79 40.52
CA ASP A 535 53.79 8.18 41.87
C ASP A 535 53.38 7.16 42.96
N VAL A 536 53.45 5.87 42.63
CA VAL A 536 53.05 4.76 43.51
C VAL A 536 54.04 4.61 44.66
N GLN A 537 53.54 4.70 45.89
CA GLN A 537 54.33 4.56 47.13
C GLN A 537 53.85 3.36 47.95
N THR A 538 54.11 3.37 49.26
CA THR A 538 53.67 2.33 50.20
C THR A 538 52.17 2.41 50.50
N GLN A 539 51.60 3.61 50.63
CA GLN A 539 50.20 3.84 51.03
C GLN A 539 49.44 4.86 50.15
N THR A 540 50.07 5.35 49.07
CA THR A 540 49.54 6.40 48.18
C THR A 540 49.86 6.10 46.71
N SER A 541 49.09 6.71 45.80
CA SER A 541 49.33 6.69 44.35
C SER A 541 48.53 7.82 43.70
N THR A 542 48.97 8.38 42.57
CA THR A 542 48.13 9.26 41.75
C THR A 542 47.59 8.49 40.55
N ILE A 543 46.30 8.59 40.27
CA ILE A 543 45.68 8.07 39.04
C ILE A 543 45.57 9.21 38.04
N THR A 544 45.79 8.93 36.76
CA THR A 544 45.73 9.91 35.65
C THR A 544 45.04 9.31 34.42
N TRP A 545 44.36 10.16 33.64
CA TRP A 545 43.67 9.78 32.39
C TRP A 545 43.61 10.97 31.42
N LYS A 546 43.17 10.70 30.19
CA LYS A 546 42.76 11.68 29.19
C LYS A 546 41.23 11.68 29.10
N ALA A 547 40.64 12.87 29.10
CA ALA A 547 39.20 13.07 28.93
C ALA A 547 38.66 12.45 27.61
N PRO A 548 37.38 12.05 27.59
CA PRO A 548 36.69 11.61 26.36
C PRO A 548 36.48 12.77 25.37
N GLN A 549 35.97 12.45 24.18
CA GLN A 549 35.54 13.45 23.19
C GLN A 549 34.08 13.89 23.40
N ALA A 550 33.24 13.00 23.92
CA ALA A 550 31.90 13.35 24.37
C ALA A 550 31.94 14.42 25.46
N ASN A 551 31.02 15.40 25.40
CA ASN A 551 30.76 16.28 26.54
C ASN A 551 30.20 15.45 27.72
N ILE A 552 30.62 15.74 28.94
CA ILE A 552 30.31 14.94 30.14
C ILE A 552 30.09 15.84 31.35
N ASP A 553 29.34 15.34 32.32
CA ASP A 553 29.14 16.03 33.61
C ASP A 553 30.31 15.74 34.56
N GLY A 554 30.86 14.51 34.48
CA GLY A 554 31.93 14.05 35.35
C GLY A 554 32.36 12.61 35.10
N TYR A 555 33.08 12.07 36.09
CA TYR A 555 33.53 10.68 36.11
C TYR A 555 33.15 10.00 37.43
N ILE A 556 33.05 8.67 37.40
CA ILE A 556 32.99 7.80 38.57
C ILE A 556 34.28 6.98 38.58
N LEU A 557 35.15 7.24 39.55
CA LEU A 557 36.37 6.49 39.80
C LEU A 557 36.09 5.50 40.94
N THR A 558 36.42 4.22 40.75
CA THR A 558 36.38 3.23 41.85
C THR A 558 37.74 2.58 42.02
N TYR A 559 38.10 2.20 43.26
CA TYR A 559 39.30 1.40 43.52
C TYR A 559 39.09 0.39 44.65
N ARG A 560 39.72 -0.78 44.51
CA ARG A 560 39.66 -1.89 45.48
C ARG A 560 40.98 -2.67 45.51
N ALA A 561 41.26 -3.33 46.63
CA ALA A 561 42.31 -4.35 46.68
C ALA A 561 41.86 -5.59 45.87
N GLU A 562 42.76 -6.15 45.07
CA GLU A 562 42.44 -7.29 44.18
C GLU A 562 42.05 -8.57 44.93
N ASP A 563 42.58 -8.75 46.14
CA ASP A 563 42.28 -9.89 47.01
C ASP A 563 41.03 -9.67 47.89
N GLY A 564 40.28 -8.58 47.67
CA GLY A 564 39.10 -8.24 48.46
C GLY A 564 39.37 -7.83 49.90
N SER A 565 40.64 -7.64 50.31
CA SER A 565 40.97 -7.32 51.72
C SER A 565 40.60 -5.90 52.16
N MET A 566 39.95 -5.10 51.30
CA MET A 566 39.43 -3.76 51.57
C MET A 566 38.12 -3.55 50.80
N GLN A 567 37.22 -2.75 51.35
CA GLN A 567 36.01 -2.31 50.66
C GLN A 567 36.37 -1.49 49.40
N THR A 568 35.56 -1.62 48.35
CA THR A 568 35.66 -0.75 47.17
C THR A 568 35.33 0.69 47.57
N VAL A 569 36.20 1.63 47.24
CA VAL A 569 35.97 3.07 47.42
C VAL A 569 35.55 3.68 46.10
N GLU A 570 34.43 4.40 46.09
CA GLU A 570 33.93 5.17 44.95
C GLU A 570 34.13 6.68 45.15
N LYS A 571 34.40 7.39 44.06
CA LYS A 571 34.56 8.85 43.99
C LYS A 571 33.95 9.41 42.71
N THR A 572 32.98 10.30 42.86
CA THR A 572 32.50 11.16 41.78
C THR A 572 33.47 12.33 41.60
N LEU A 573 33.84 12.60 40.35
CA LEU A 573 34.83 13.61 39.93
C LEU A 573 34.21 14.52 38.87
N THR A 574 34.65 15.78 38.75
CA THR A 574 34.09 16.71 37.76
C THR A 574 34.70 16.50 36.36
N ALA A 575 33.99 16.96 35.31
CA ALA A 575 34.45 16.82 33.92
C ALA A 575 35.86 17.38 33.65
N GLN A 576 36.28 18.40 34.41
CA GLN A 576 37.58 19.07 34.28
C GLN A 576 38.74 18.27 34.91
N GLU A 577 38.46 17.28 35.76
CA GLU A 577 39.51 16.50 36.42
C GLU A 577 40.14 15.48 35.47
N ASN A 578 41.48 15.39 35.49
CA ASN A 578 42.27 14.42 34.71
C ASN A 578 43.24 13.60 35.59
N ARG A 579 43.17 13.80 36.90
CA ARG A 579 43.98 13.11 37.91
C ARG A 579 43.25 13.03 39.25
N PHE A 580 43.55 12.01 40.05
CA PHE A 580 43.03 11.85 41.41
C PHE A 580 44.09 11.22 42.32
N ALA A 581 44.20 11.71 43.56
CA ALA A 581 45.18 11.21 44.54
C ALA A 581 44.55 10.14 45.45
N LEU A 582 45.08 8.92 45.39
CA LEU A 582 44.73 7.81 46.29
C LEU A 582 45.59 7.86 47.55
N SER A 583 44.96 7.62 48.69
CA SER A 583 45.57 7.54 50.02
C SER A 583 44.98 6.39 50.83
N ASN A 584 45.54 6.12 52.01
CA ASN A 584 45.14 5.03 52.91
C ASN A 584 45.17 3.63 52.26
N LEU A 585 46.06 3.43 51.29
CA LEU A 585 46.27 2.13 50.65
C LEU A 585 47.09 1.22 51.57
N ALA A 586 46.77 -0.08 51.57
CA ALA A 586 47.53 -1.09 52.27
C ALA A 586 48.86 -1.40 51.54
N MET A 587 49.91 -1.65 52.30
CA MET A 587 51.28 -1.84 51.80
C MET A 587 51.48 -3.22 51.17
N GLY A 588 52.17 -3.29 50.02
CA GLY A 588 52.43 -4.55 49.32
C GLY A 588 51.19 -5.21 48.70
N LYS A 589 50.15 -4.45 48.38
CA LYS A 589 48.88 -4.94 47.82
C LYS A 589 48.70 -4.49 46.37
N LYS A 590 48.11 -5.35 45.54
CA LYS A 590 47.65 -5.00 44.20
C LYS A 590 46.26 -4.37 44.27
N TYR A 591 46.10 -3.24 43.60
CA TYR A 591 44.87 -2.48 43.48
C TYR A 591 44.37 -2.51 42.05
N ILE A 592 43.06 -2.68 41.91
CA ILE A 592 42.33 -2.48 40.67
C ILE A 592 41.63 -1.11 40.77
N VAL A 593 41.72 -0.31 39.72
CA VAL A 593 41.08 1.01 39.60
C VAL A 593 40.27 1.06 38.32
N THR A 594 38.99 1.39 38.42
CA THR A 594 38.13 1.65 37.26
C THR A 594 37.78 3.12 37.15
N LEU A 595 37.49 3.57 35.93
CA LEU A 595 36.98 4.90 35.64
C LEU A 595 35.85 4.80 34.59
N ILE A 596 34.76 5.53 34.82
CA ILE A 596 33.59 5.62 33.94
C ILE A 596 33.28 7.11 33.75
N ALA A 597 33.14 7.59 32.52
CA ALA A 597 32.64 8.94 32.26
C ALA A 597 31.11 8.94 32.19
N TYR A 598 30.45 10.04 32.56
CA TYR A 598 28.98 10.09 32.60
C TYR A 598 28.37 11.42 32.16
N ARG A 599 27.11 11.34 31.71
CA ARG A 599 26.23 12.49 31.43
C ARG A 599 24.80 12.11 31.78
N GLY A 600 24.18 12.76 32.75
CA GLY A 600 22.88 12.38 33.30
C GLY A 600 22.83 10.91 33.71
N THR A 601 21.97 10.13 33.06
CA THR A 601 21.85 8.66 33.25
C THR A 601 22.82 7.85 32.37
N LYS A 602 23.38 8.42 31.30
CA LYS A 602 24.30 7.71 30.40
C LYS A 602 25.69 7.54 31.01
N ARG A 603 26.38 6.46 30.62
CA ARG A 603 27.71 6.06 31.09
C ARG A 603 28.56 5.65 29.88
N SER A 604 29.87 5.89 29.94
CA SER A 604 30.82 5.30 29.00
C SER A 604 31.01 3.82 29.30
N ARG A 605 31.69 3.10 28.38
CA ARG A 605 32.32 1.83 28.71
C ARG A 605 33.32 2.02 29.86
N VAL A 606 33.46 1.01 30.72
CA VAL A 606 34.41 1.01 31.84
C VAL A 606 35.82 0.87 31.31
N VAL A 607 36.76 1.69 31.80
CA VAL A 607 38.20 1.47 31.63
C VAL A 607 38.83 1.13 32.98
N GLU A 608 39.79 0.21 32.95
CA GLU A 608 40.41 -0.35 34.15
C GLU A 608 41.94 -0.28 34.05
N THR A 609 42.61 -0.12 35.19
CA THR A 609 44.06 -0.24 35.34
C THR A 609 44.38 -0.92 36.67
N SER A 610 45.58 -1.48 36.81
CA SER A 610 46.02 -2.03 38.11
C SER A 610 47.46 -1.65 38.43
N PHE A 611 47.76 -1.51 39.72
CA PHE A 611 49.08 -1.19 40.24
C PHE A 611 49.32 -1.93 41.57
N SER A 612 50.55 -1.97 42.06
CA SER A 612 50.87 -2.57 43.37
C SER A 612 51.64 -1.59 44.24
N THR A 613 51.18 -1.39 45.47
CA THR A 613 51.89 -0.55 46.45
C THR A 613 53.23 -1.15 46.84
N VAL A 614 54.21 -0.31 47.15
CA VAL A 614 55.56 -0.74 47.49
C VAL A 614 55.55 -1.46 48.85
N GLY A 615 56.09 -2.68 48.90
CA GLY A 615 56.29 -3.43 50.14
C GLY A 615 57.60 -3.06 50.84
N GLN A 616 57.64 -3.16 52.17
CA GLN A 616 58.90 -3.03 52.93
C GLN A 616 59.82 -4.23 52.67
N ALA A 617 61.14 -4.00 52.68
CA ALA A 617 62.14 -5.04 52.42
C ALA A 617 62.24 -6.08 53.55
N TYR A 618 61.97 -5.67 54.79
CA TYR A 618 61.99 -6.53 55.98
C TYR A 618 60.69 -6.32 56.80
N PRO A 619 59.57 -6.98 56.47
CA PRO A 619 58.30 -6.76 57.17
C PRO A 619 58.31 -7.13 58.66
N PHE A 620 59.21 -8.04 59.06
CA PHE A 620 59.47 -8.44 60.45
C PHE A 620 60.97 -8.26 60.74
N PRO A 621 61.47 -7.03 60.94
CA PRO A 621 62.90 -6.79 61.01
C PRO A 621 63.49 -7.43 62.28
N MET A 622 64.54 -8.24 62.12
CA MET A 622 65.17 -8.94 63.25
C MET A 622 66.11 -8.05 64.08
N ASP A 623 66.49 -6.89 63.55
CA ASP A 623 67.51 -6.01 64.13
C ASP A 623 67.34 -4.56 63.65
N CYS A 624 68.04 -3.62 64.30
CA CYS A 624 68.02 -2.20 63.94
C CYS A 624 68.59 -1.90 62.55
N THR A 625 69.49 -2.74 62.02
CA THR A 625 69.99 -2.60 60.64
C THR A 625 68.89 -2.91 59.61
N GLN A 626 67.97 -3.83 59.89
CA GLN A 626 66.80 -4.11 59.04
C GLN A 626 65.73 -3.02 59.13
N ILE A 627 65.50 -2.46 60.33
CA ILE A 627 64.65 -1.27 60.54
C ILE A 627 65.17 -0.09 59.71
N MET A 628 66.49 0.16 59.76
CA MET A 628 67.17 1.20 58.99
C MET A 628 67.11 0.95 57.48
N ARG A 629 67.21 -0.31 57.03
CA ARG A 629 67.03 -0.69 55.60
C ARG A 629 65.59 -0.58 55.10
N ASN A 630 64.59 -0.50 56.00
CA ASN A 630 63.22 -0.11 55.64
C ASN A 630 63.04 1.42 55.54
N GLY A 631 64.09 2.22 55.80
CA GLY A 631 64.09 3.69 55.67
C GLY A 631 63.90 4.47 56.97
N ASN A 632 63.82 3.81 58.13
CA ASN A 632 63.69 4.49 59.42
C ASN A 632 65.09 4.87 59.93
N MET A 633 65.44 6.16 59.84
CA MET A 633 66.79 6.66 60.12
C MET A 633 66.96 7.27 61.51
N ASP A 634 65.88 7.37 62.30
CA ASP A 634 65.87 8.03 63.60
C ASP A 634 66.25 7.08 64.75
N SER A 635 67.11 7.53 65.67
CA SER A 635 67.44 6.78 66.89
C SER A 635 66.28 6.81 67.89
N GLY A 636 65.91 5.67 68.45
CA GLY A 636 64.70 5.54 69.30
C GLY A 636 64.36 4.11 69.67
N VAL A 637 63.21 3.89 70.33
CA VAL A 637 62.74 2.55 70.70
C VAL A 637 61.93 1.93 69.57
N TYR A 638 62.34 0.75 69.11
CA TYR A 638 61.66 0.00 68.06
C TYR A 638 61.35 -1.43 68.50
N THR A 639 60.43 -2.09 67.77
CA THR A 639 60.13 -3.52 67.92
C THR A 639 60.85 -4.33 66.85
N ILE A 640 61.64 -5.32 67.27
CA ILE A 640 62.31 -6.31 66.42
C ILE A 640 61.71 -7.71 66.63
N TYR A 641 61.94 -8.60 65.67
CA TYR A 641 61.37 -9.95 65.63
C TYR A 641 62.47 -11.01 65.68
N VAL A 642 62.68 -11.61 66.85
CA VAL A 642 63.79 -12.54 67.10
C VAL A 642 63.65 -13.80 66.23
N ASN A 643 64.73 -14.20 65.55
CA ASN A 643 64.75 -15.33 64.61
C ASN A 643 63.67 -15.27 63.50
N ASN A 644 63.33 -14.05 63.02
CA ASN A 644 62.29 -13.80 62.00
C ASN A 644 60.89 -14.33 62.40
N ASN A 645 60.66 -14.56 63.68
CA ASN A 645 59.41 -15.12 64.18
C ASN A 645 58.46 -14.00 64.62
N ARG A 646 57.33 -13.87 63.91
CA ARG A 646 56.30 -12.84 64.17
C ARG A 646 55.75 -12.87 65.60
N SER A 647 55.78 -14.02 66.28
CA SER A 647 55.33 -14.19 67.67
C SER A 647 56.42 -13.92 68.72
N ARG A 648 57.66 -13.59 68.31
CA ARG A 648 58.79 -13.31 69.22
C ARG A 648 59.28 -11.87 69.08
N THR A 649 58.44 -10.94 69.49
CA THR A 649 58.77 -9.51 69.53
C THR A 649 59.68 -9.15 70.70
N MET A 650 60.62 -8.23 70.48
CA MET A 650 61.41 -7.59 71.52
C MET A 650 61.48 -6.08 71.26
N GLN A 651 61.29 -5.25 72.29
CA GLN A 651 61.60 -3.82 72.21
C GLN A 651 63.07 -3.58 72.52
N VAL A 652 63.71 -2.75 71.70
CA VAL A 652 65.12 -2.37 71.80
C VAL A 652 65.30 -0.89 71.51
N TYR A 653 66.32 -0.25 72.09
CA TYR A 653 66.76 1.06 71.63
C TYR A 653 67.67 0.88 70.41
N CYS A 654 67.27 1.43 69.26
CA CYS A 654 68.10 1.51 68.08
C CYS A 654 68.89 2.83 68.06
N ASP A 655 70.20 2.72 67.95
CA ASP A 655 71.09 3.80 67.57
C ASP A 655 71.35 3.73 66.06
N MET A 656 70.78 4.70 65.35
CA MET A 656 70.83 4.83 63.88
C MET A 656 71.90 5.84 63.41
N THR A 657 72.62 6.50 64.34
CA THR A 657 73.53 7.61 64.01
C THR A 657 74.99 7.27 64.24
N THR A 658 75.34 6.51 65.28
CA THR A 658 76.74 6.15 65.57
C THR A 658 77.31 5.21 64.50
N ASP A 659 78.48 5.54 63.94
CA ASP A 659 79.25 4.66 63.03
C ASP A 659 78.43 4.10 61.84
N GLY A 660 77.51 4.91 61.29
CA GLY A 660 76.62 4.50 60.19
C GLY A 660 75.38 3.71 60.63
N GLY A 661 75.10 3.65 61.94
CA GLY A 661 73.83 3.22 62.50
C GLY A 661 73.56 1.71 62.51
N GLY A 662 72.28 1.38 62.75
CA GLY A 662 71.77 0.02 62.78
C GLY A 662 72.10 -0.78 64.03
N TRP A 663 72.48 -0.11 65.12
CA TRP A 663 72.89 -0.72 66.40
C TRP A 663 71.72 -0.94 67.36
N ILE A 664 71.68 -2.12 67.97
CA ILE A 664 70.86 -2.42 69.17
C ILE A 664 71.69 -2.03 70.39
N VAL A 665 71.27 -1.00 71.14
CA VAL A 665 71.89 -0.68 72.45
C VAL A 665 71.34 -1.67 73.49
N PHE A 666 72.23 -2.33 74.24
CA PHE A 666 71.84 -3.26 75.32
C PHE A 666 72.25 -2.80 76.72
N GLN A 667 73.11 -1.77 76.83
CA GLN A 667 73.48 -1.13 78.09
C GLN A 667 73.71 0.37 77.86
N ARG A 668 73.25 1.21 78.78
CA ARG A 668 73.56 2.66 78.84
C ARG A 668 73.81 3.11 80.28
N ARG A 669 74.89 3.89 80.45
CA ARG A 669 75.25 4.71 81.62
C ARG A 669 75.57 6.12 81.13
N ASN A 670 74.90 7.13 81.67
CA ASN A 670 75.01 8.52 81.23
C ASN A 670 74.49 9.55 82.25
N THR A 671 73.82 9.13 83.32
CA THR A 671 73.26 10.03 84.34
C THR A 671 73.57 9.61 85.78
N GLY A 672 73.96 8.35 86.01
CA GLY A 672 74.27 7.81 87.33
C GLY A 672 73.06 7.63 88.26
N LYS A 673 71.83 7.78 87.74
CA LYS A 673 70.59 7.66 88.53
C LYS A 673 70.24 6.21 88.83
N LEU A 674 70.55 5.30 87.90
CA LEU A 674 70.19 3.90 88.01
C LEU A 674 71.32 3.13 88.71
N ASP A 675 70.99 2.44 89.79
CA ASP A 675 71.91 1.49 90.42
C ASP A 675 72.08 0.23 89.55
N PHE A 676 73.34 -0.15 89.31
CA PHE A 676 73.76 -1.36 88.59
C PHE A 676 74.34 -2.44 89.53
N MET A 677 74.35 -2.22 90.84
CA MET A 677 74.76 -3.19 91.87
C MET A 677 73.67 -4.26 92.11
N ARG A 678 73.20 -4.87 91.03
CA ARG A 678 72.01 -5.75 90.98
C ARG A 678 72.34 -7.23 91.16
N ARG A 679 71.31 -7.98 91.53
CA ARG A 679 71.34 -9.44 91.74
C ARG A 679 71.23 -10.22 90.42
N TRP A 680 71.61 -11.50 90.46
CA TRP A 680 71.63 -12.41 89.30
C TRP A 680 70.33 -12.39 88.51
N ARG A 681 69.19 -12.49 89.20
CA ARG A 681 67.86 -12.52 88.59
C ARG A 681 67.44 -11.21 87.91
N GLU A 682 67.95 -10.07 88.38
CA GLU A 682 67.73 -8.77 87.74
C GLU A 682 68.58 -8.66 86.46
N TYR A 683 69.86 -9.05 86.54
CA TYR A 683 70.75 -9.09 85.38
C TYR A 683 70.29 -10.06 84.28
N MET A 684 69.61 -11.16 84.64
CA MET A 684 68.93 -12.04 83.68
C MET A 684 67.81 -11.33 82.91
N LYS A 685 66.85 -10.73 83.63
CA LYS A 685 65.62 -10.13 83.08
C LYS A 685 65.84 -8.80 82.37
N GLY A 686 66.79 -8.01 82.86
CA GLY A 686 66.96 -6.59 82.51
C GLY A 686 66.24 -5.64 83.47
N PHE A 687 66.74 -4.40 83.53
CA PHE A 687 66.30 -3.34 84.44
C PHE A 687 66.64 -1.95 83.85
N GLY A 688 65.91 -0.91 84.26
CA GLY A 688 66.02 0.45 83.70
C GLY A 688 65.15 0.67 82.46
N GLU A 689 65.24 1.87 81.88
CA GLU A 689 64.39 2.32 80.78
C GLU A 689 65.19 2.53 79.49
N LEU A 690 64.68 2.04 78.36
CA LEU A 690 65.42 2.03 77.07
C LEU A 690 65.83 3.44 76.58
N THR A 691 65.19 4.49 77.07
CA THR A 691 65.45 5.90 76.71
C THR A 691 66.36 6.66 77.71
N ASP A 692 66.64 6.11 78.89
CA ASP A 692 67.62 6.65 79.87
C ASP A 692 68.66 5.54 80.16
N GLU A 693 69.12 5.37 81.40
CA GLU A 693 69.98 4.25 81.80
C GLU A 693 69.25 2.91 81.85
N PHE A 694 69.88 1.84 81.33
CA PHE A 694 69.32 0.48 81.38
C PHE A 694 70.36 -0.64 81.18
N TRP A 695 69.94 -1.86 81.53
CA TRP A 695 70.52 -3.14 81.12
C TRP A 695 69.43 -3.99 80.48
N LEU A 696 69.62 -4.43 79.23
CA LEU A 696 68.58 -5.13 78.44
C LEU A 696 68.18 -6.48 79.04
N GLY A 697 69.09 -7.16 79.75
CA GLY A 697 68.90 -8.49 80.31
C GLY A 697 69.68 -9.57 79.57
N LEU A 698 70.44 -10.38 80.31
CA LEU A 698 71.30 -11.43 79.76
C LEU A 698 70.53 -12.48 78.95
N GLU A 699 69.26 -12.76 79.31
CA GLU A 699 68.42 -13.67 78.53
C GLU A 699 68.10 -13.08 77.14
N LYS A 700 67.77 -11.78 77.07
CA LYS A 700 67.52 -11.10 75.78
C LYS A 700 68.80 -10.98 74.94
N ILE A 701 69.93 -10.67 75.56
CA ILE A 701 71.24 -10.59 74.89
C ILE A 701 71.67 -11.97 74.37
N HIS A 702 71.41 -13.04 75.12
CA HIS A 702 71.56 -14.41 74.65
C HIS A 702 70.65 -14.68 73.43
N GLU A 703 69.36 -14.35 73.48
CA GLU A 703 68.43 -14.58 72.36
C GLU A 703 68.80 -13.85 71.07
N LEU A 704 69.36 -12.63 71.17
CA LEU A 704 69.84 -11.87 70.01
C LEU A 704 71.12 -12.47 69.41
N THR A 705 72.05 -12.93 70.24
CA THR A 705 73.36 -13.43 69.80
C THR A 705 73.41 -14.93 69.49
N ASN A 706 72.44 -15.70 70.00
CA ASN A 706 72.22 -17.12 69.71
C ASN A 706 71.44 -17.33 68.41
N THR A 707 71.93 -16.70 67.34
CA THR A 707 71.39 -16.76 65.98
C THR A 707 72.50 -17.08 64.98
N PRO A 708 72.18 -17.44 63.72
CA PRO A 708 73.20 -17.59 62.66
C PRO A 708 73.92 -16.28 62.32
N THR A 709 73.35 -15.14 62.67
CA THR A 709 73.97 -13.82 62.49
C THR A 709 75.18 -13.66 63.40
N GLN A 710 76.32 -13.29 62.83
CA GLN A 710 77.47 -12.80 63.59
C GLN A 710 77.25 -11.33 63.91
N TYR A 711 77.30 -10.98 65.20
CA TYR A 711 77.18 -9.60 65.68
C TYR A 711 78.56 -9.06 66.05
N GLU A 712 78.87 -7.84 65.62
CA GLU A 712 79.92 -7.03 66.22
C GLU A 712 79.37 -6.33 67.47
N VAL A 713 80.19 -6.20 68.52
CA VAL A 713 79.87 -5.41 69.72
C VAL A 713 80.73 -4.17 69.75
N ARG A 714 80.11 -3.04 70.12
CA ARG A 714 80.73 -1.74 70.30
C ARG A 714 80.50 -1.25 71.72
N PHE A 715 81.57 -0.76 72.32
CA PHE A 715 81.62 -0.07 73.60
C PHE A 715 81.97 1.39 73.30
N ASP A 716 81.05 2.32 73.52
CA ASP A 716 81.30 3.76 73.42
C ASP A 716 81.49 4.31 74.84
N LEU A 717 82.59 5.02 75.09
CA LEU A 717 83.05 5.41 76.42
C LEU A 717 83.32 6.91 76.51
N GLY A 718 83.12 7.50 77.67
CA GLY A 718 83.34 8.93 77.89
C GLY A 718 83.77 9.32 79.31
N LEU A 719 84.51 10.43 79.35
CA LEU A 719 84.90 11.14 80.57
C LEU A 719 85.03 12.63 80.23
N GLY A 720 84.21 13.47 80.85
CA GLY A 720 84.11 14.89 80.52
C GLY A 720 83.76 15.11 79.05
N SER A 721 84.60 15.86 78.33
CA SER A 721 84.49 16.07 76.88
C SER A 721 85.16 14.96 76.04
N GLU A 722 85.98 14.09 76.63
CA GLU A 722 86.65 13.03 75.87
C GLU A 722 85.70 11.88 75.55
N ARG A 723 85.80 11.34 74.32
CA ARG A 723 85.07 10.14 73.89
C ARG A 723 86.01 9.18 73.16
N THR A 724 85.86 7.89 73.44
CA THR A 724 86.65 6.81 72.83
C THR A 724 85.77 5.58 72.60
N TYR A 725 86.24 4.61 71.82
CA TYR A 725 85.48 3.38 71.58
C TYR A 725 86.34 2.12 71.42
N ALA A 726 85.72 0.98 71.69
CA ALA A 726 86.21 -0.36 71.35
C ALA A 726 85.14 -1.11 70.56
N VAL A 727 85.52 -1.78 69.47
CA VAL A 727 84.68 -2.69 68.69
C VAL A 727 85.34 -4.06 68.68
N TYR A 728 84.54 -5.12 68.70
CA TYR A 728 85.00 -6.49 68.53
C TYR A 728 84.14 -7.20 67.49
N ASP A 729 84.77 -7.89 66.53
CA ASP A 729 84.10 -8.42 65.33
C ASP A 729 83.19 -9.65 65.55
N ASN A 730 83.09 -10.13 66.79
CA ASN A 730 82.18 -11.18 67.21
C ASN A 730 81.75 -10.93 68.66
N PHE A 731 80.49 -11.22 68.97
CA PHE A 731 79.95 -11.16 70.33
C PHE A 731 78.81 -12.17 70.48
N LYS A 732 78.99 -13.12 71.40
CA LYS A 732 77.93 -14.05 71.82
C LYS A 732 77.93 -14.27 73.32
N VAL A 733 76.73 -14.39 73.88
CA VAL A 733 76.50 -14.70 75.29
C VAL A 733 75.88 -16.09 75.36
N ALA A 734 76.48 -17.00 76.12
CA ALA A 734 75.99 -18.37 76.30
C ALA A 734 74.65 -18.41 77.08
N PRO A 735 73.87 -19.52 77.05
CA PRO A 735 72.64 -19.62 77.85
C PRO A 735 72.93 -19.62 79.36
N SER A 736 71.89 -19.39 80.18
CA SER A 736 71.96 -19.39 81.65
C SER A 736 72.60 -20.65 82.26
N LYS A 737 72.40 -21.82 81.64
CA LYS A 737 73.04 -23.09 82.02
C LYS A 737 74.57 -23.06 81.96
N GLN A 738 75.15 -22.16 81.16
CA GLN A 738 76.59 -21.90 81.03
C GLN A 738 76.97 -20.54 81.66
N LYS A 739 76.21 -20.07 82.67
CA LYS A 739 76.45 -18.82 83.42
C LYS A 739 76.71 -17.59 82.54
N PHE A 740 76.03 -17.53 81.38
CA PHE A 740 76.15 -16.45 80.40
C PHE A 740 77.59 -16.17 79.92
N LYS A 741 78.40 -17.23 79.81
CA LYS A 741 79.79 -17.21 79.32
C LYS A 741 79.97 -16.34 78.07
N LEU A 742 80.94 -15.44 78.12
CA LEU A 742 81.29 -14.53 77.02
C LEU A 742 82.05 -15.25 75.90
N THR A 743 81.66 -14.98 74.66
CA THR A 743 82.48 -15.16 73.47
C THR A 743 82.65 -13.81 72.79
N ILE A 744 83.89 -13.37 72.59
CA ILE A 744 84.22 -12.11 71.90
C ILE A 744 85.21 -12.34 70.75
N GLY A 745 85.25 -11.41 69.79
CA GLY A 745 86.09 -11.46 68.59
C GLY A 745 87.36 -10.60 68.66
N ASN A 746 87.91 -10.27 67.49
CA ASN A 746 89.12 -9.46 67.37
C ASN A 746 88.84 -7.98 67.67
N TYR A 747 89.72 -7.35 68.46
CA TYR A 747 89.62 -5.94 68.84
C TYR A 747 89.93 -4.95 67.69
N LYS A 748 89.19 -3.84 67.66
CA LYS A 748 89.50 -2.63 66.91
C LYS A 748 88.97 -1.39 67.65
N GLY A 749 89.77 -0.36 67.85
CA GLY A 749 89.30 0.91 68.43
C GLY A 749 90.42 1.84 68.85
N ASN A 750 90.06 2.85 69.65
CA ASN A 750 91.00 3.79 70.28
C ASN A 750 90.93 3.78 71.83
N ALA A 751 90.13 2.89 72.42
CA ALA A 751 90.04 2.71 73.88
C ALA A 751 91.04 1.69 74.49
N GLY A 752 91.84 1.01 73.67
CA GLY A 752 92.57 -0.21 74.04
C GLY A 752 91.66 -1.43 74.26
N ASP A 753 92.25 -2.62 74.25
CA ASP A 753 91.54 -3.91 74.43
C ASP A 753 91.47 -4.29 75.91
N ALA A 754 90.27 -4.27 76.48
CA ALA A 754 90.01 -4.75 77.83
C ALA A 754 89.25 -6.09 77.86
N MET A 755 88.63 -6.52 76.75
CA MET A 755 87.65 -7.61 76.75
C MET A 755 88.18 -8.95 76.23
N THR A 756 89.26 -8.97 75.44
CA THR A 756 89.93 -10.22 75.06
C THR A 756 90.48 -10.95 76.29
N TYR A 757 90.90 -10.20 77.32
CA TYR A 757 91.22 -10.75 78.64
C TYR A 757 90.05 -11.58 79.22
N HIS A 758 88.83 -11.05 79.14
CA HIS A 758 87.57 -11.63 79.61
C HIS A 758 87.02 -12.75 78.69
N GLN A 759 87.70 -13.12 77.61
CA GLN A 759 87.28 -14.19 76.70
C GLN A 759 87.04 -15.50 77.47
N GLY A 760 85.84 -16.07 77.30
CA GLY A 760 85.42 -17.28 78.00
C GLY A 760 85.10 -17.11 79.50
N GLY A 761 85.10 -15.89 80.04
CA GLY A 761 84.63 -15.62 81.40
C GLY A 761 83.12 -15.82 81.54
N SER A 762 82.68 -16.37 82.67
CA SER A 762 81.26 -16.38 83.07
C SER A 762 80.86 -14.99 83.58
N PHE A 763 79.57 -14.67 83.57
CA PHE A 763 79.09 -13.48 84.26
C PHE A 763 79.05 -13.73 85.78
N SER A 764 79.51 -12.79 86.61
CA SER A 764 79.34 -12.84 88.08
C SER A 764 78.55 -11.64 88.58
N THR A 765 77.69 -11.86 89.58
CA THR A 765 76.97 -10.83 90.34
C THR A 765 77.29 -10.95 91.84
N VAL A 766 76.86 -9.96 92.63
CA VAL A 766 77.03 -9.89 94.09
C VAL A 766 76.54 -11.12 94.86
N ASP A 767 75.62 -11.88 94.26
CA ASP A 767 74.91 -13.05 94.78
C ASP A 767 75.15 -14.33 93.96
N SER A 768 75.98 -14.28 92.91
CA SER A 768 76.32 -15.40 92.04
C SER A 768 77.75 -15.22 91.54
N ASP A 769 78.69 -15.74 92.33
CA ASP A 769 80.10 -15.81 91.94
C ASP A 769 80.30 -16.92 90.88
N ASN A 770 80.96 -16.60 89.77
CA ASN A 770 81.28 -17.52 88.68
C ASN A 770 82.65 -17.24 88.05
N ASP A 771 83.50 -16.44 88.71
CA ASP A 771 84.83 -16.08 88.20
C ASP A 771 85.93 -17.00 88.78
N ILE A 772 87.21 -16.66 88.56
CA ILE A 772 88.35 -17.49 88.98
C ILE A 772 89.25 -16.82 90.03
N ALA A 773 88.81 -15.70 90.61
CA ALA A 773 89.50 -15.09 91.74
C ALA A 773 89.24 -15.88 93.04
N LEU A 774 89.99 -15.55 94.11
CA LEU A 774 89.79 -16.16 95.43
C LEU A 774 88.54 -15.63 96.17
N GLY A 775 87.84 -14.64 95.60
CA GLY A 775 86.56 -14.16 96.10
C GLY A 775 85.89 -13.16 95.16
N ASN A 776 84.57 -13.25 95.07
CA ASN A 776 83.65 -12.51 94.20
C ASN A 776 84.13 -11.11 93.77
N CYS A 777 84.54 -11.01 92.50
CA CYS A 777 84.98 -9.76 91.92
C CYS A 777 83.84 -8.75 91.75
N ALA A 778 82.59 -9.19 91.54
CA ALA A 778 81.45 -8.30 91.40
C ALA A 778 81.09 -7.56 92.69
N LEU A 779 81.26 -8.23 93.84
CA LEU A 779 81.11 -7.62 95.16
C LEU A 779 82.26 -6.64 95.44
N THR A 780 83.50 -7.05 95.19
CA THR A 780 84.70 -6.23 95.39
C THR A 780 84.69 -4.96 94.53
N HIS A 781 84.26 -5.07 93.26
CA HIS A 781 84.31 -4.00 92.25
C HIS A 781 82.97 -3.30 91.99
N GLN A 782 81.97 -3.54 92.85
CA GLN A 782 80.71 -2.81 92.90
C GLN A 782 79.91 -2.79 91.57
N GLY A 783 79.93 -3.89 90.82
CA GLY A 783 79.21 -4.04 89.56
C GLY A 783 79.35 -5.46 89.02
N ALA A 784 78.42 -5.91 88.18
CA ALA A 784 78.44 -7.27 87.63
C ALA A 784 79.08 -7.32 86.24
N TRP A 785 79.98 -8.28 86.00
CA TRP A 785 80.72 -8.37 84.74
C TRP A 785 81.11 -9.81 84.38
N TRP A 786 81.67 -10.00 83.18
CA TRP A 786 82.26 -11.26 82.73
C TRP A 786 83.66 -11.49 83.33
N TYR A 787 83.78 -11.43 84.65
CA TYR A 787 85.05 -11.48 85.38
C TYR A 787 85.87 -12.74 85.09
N LYS A 788 87.19 -12.61 85.23
CA LYS A 788 88.15 -13.72 85.11
C LYS A 788 88.94 -13.81 86.42
N ASN A 789 90.17 -13.31 86.48
CA ASN A 789 90.78 -12.98 87.78
C ASN A 789 90.53 -11.49 88.05
N CYS A 790 89.28 -11.17 88.38
CA CYS A 790 88.69 -9.84 88.29
C CYS A 790 88.79 -9.24 86.86
N HIS A 791 89.22 -7.99 86.66
CA HIS A 791 88.95 -7.25 85.41
C HIS A 791 90.01 -6.28 84.92
N LEU A 792 89.94 -6.01 83.61
CA LEU A 792 90.48 -4.81 82.94
C LEU A 792 89.36 -3.82 82.55
N ALA A 793 88.09 -4.18 82.69
CA ALA A 793 86.96 -3.26 82.56
C ALA A 793 85.78 -3.70 83.44
N ASN A 794 85.03 -2.73 83.95
CA ASN A 794 83.73 -2.94 84.57
C ASN A 794 82.83 -1.73 84.27
N LEU A 795 82.04 -1.80 83.21
CA LEU A 795 81.11 -0.71 82.86
C LEU A 795 79.80 -0.72 83.68
N ASN A 796 79.66 -1.73 84.55
CA ASN A 796 78.54 -1.87 85.47
C ASN A 796 78.90 -1.44 86.90
N GLY A 797 80.12 -0.92 87.13
CA GLY A 797 80.58 -0.38 88.42
C GLY A 797 79.74 0.78 88.95
N ARG A 798 80.03 1.20 90.18
CA ARG A 798 79.31 2.29 90.86
C ARG A 798 79.61 3.63 90.17
N PHE A 799 78.58 4.33 89.73
CA PHE A 799 78.76 5.57 88.95
C PHE A 799 79.48 6.64 89.79
N GLY A 800 80.52 7.25 89.22
CA GLY A 800 81.29 8.31 89.88
C GLY A 800 82.26 7.87 90.98
N ASP A 801 82.32 6.58 91.33
CA ASP A 801 83.21 6.09 92.40
C ASP A 801 84.69 6.09 91.93
N LYS A 802 85.55 6.81 92.64
CA LYS A 802 86.99 6.95 92.32
C LYS A 802 87.88 6.03 93.14
N ARG A 803 87.31 5.16 93.98
CA ARG A 803 88.08 4.12 94.68
C ARG A 803 88.53 3.05 93.70
N HIS A 804 89.73 2.50 93.95
CA HIS A 804 90.41 1.60 93.03
C HIS A 804 89.51 0.46 92.53
N SER A 805 89.23 0.46 91.24
CA SER A 805 88.41 -0.55 90.56
C SER A 805 86.95 -0.65 91.03
N MET A 806 86.38 0.36 91.69
CA MET A 806 84.97 0.38 92.15
C MET A 806 84.04 1.20 91.24
N GLY A 807 84.61 2.08 90.41
CA GLY A 807 83.90 2.92 89.44
C GLY A 807 83.53 2.22 88.13
N VAL A 808 82.77 2.90 87.27
CA VAL A 808 82.59 2.52 85.86
C VAL A 808 83.93 2.69 85.15
N ASN A 809 84.63 1.62 84.78
CA ASN A 809 86.04 1.72 84.37
C ASN A 809 86.42 0.88 83.13
N TRP A 810 87.49 1.32 82.47
CA TRP A 810 88.14 0.68 81.32
C TRP A 810 89.64 0.96 81.42
N GLU A 811 90.40 -0.03 81.90
CA GLU A 811 91.80 0.11 82.31
C GLU A 811 92.71 0.66 81.18
N PRO A 812 92.65 0.14 79.94
CA PRO A 812 93.56 0.57 78.86
C PRO A 812 93.38 2.02 78.38
N TRP A 813 92.41 2.77 78.92
CA TRP A 813 92.16 4.18 78.57
C TRP A 813 92.30 5.17 79.73
N LYS A 814 91.76 4.85 80.92
CA LYS A 814 91.79 5.75 82.11
C LYS A 814 92.22 5.04 83.40
N GLY A 815 92.67 3.78 83.31
CA GLY A 815 93.07 2.97 84.45
C GLY A 815 91.91 2.64 85.40
N HIS A 816 92.27 2.20 86.60
CA HIS A 816 91.33 1.78 87.65
C HIS A 816 90.94 2.86 88.67
N LEU A 817 91.49 4.08 88.56
CA LEU A 817 91.34 5.16 89.55
C LEU A 817 90.35 6.26 89.13
N GLN A 818 89.66 6.08 88.01
CA GLN A 818 88.68 7.03 87.49
C GLN A 818 87.39 6.29 87.12
N SER A 819 86.23 6.80 87.55
CA SER A 819 84.95 6.42 86.95
C SER A 819 84.72 7.26 85.71
N LEU A 820 84.40 6.58 84.61
CA LEU A 820 83.79 7.16 83.42
C LEU A 820 82.43 7.76 83.78
N ASP A 821 82.01 8.78 83.01
CA ASP A 821 80.69 9.43 83.11
C ASP A 821 79.75 9.06 81.94
N PHE A 822 80.27 8.34 80.95
CA PHE A 822 79.46 7.77 79.87
C PHE A 822 79.97 6.37 79.50
N ALA A 823 79.04 5.44 79.36
CA ALA A 823 79.28 4.13 78.76
C ALA A 823 78.01 3.65 78.04
N GLU A 824 78.14 3.19 76.80
CA GLU A 824 77.12 2.40 76.12
C GLU A 824 77.72 1.10 75.60
N ILE A 825 76.94 0.03 75.62
CA ILE A 825 77.28 -1.22 74.93
C ILE A 825 76.18 -1.56 73.93
N LYS A 826 76.56 -1.73 72.66
CA LYS A 826 75.63 -1.88 71.53
C LYS A 826 76.13 -2.91 70.52
N ILE A 827 75.21 -3.59 69.81
CA ILE A 827 75.51 -4.67 68.86
C ILE A 827 74.83 -4.47 67.51
N ARG A 828 75.46 -4.90 66.42
CA ARG A 828 74.81 -4.99 65.09
C ARG A 828 75.37 -6.15 64.26
N PRO A 829 74.68 -6.61 63.20
CA PRO A 829 75.24 -7.62 62.30
C PRO A 829 76.54 -7.15 61.64
N VAL A 830 77.58 -7.99 61.63
CA VAL A 830 78.89 -7.65 61.07
C VAL A 830 78.76 -7.18 59.61
N GLY A 831 79.38 -6.04 59.30
CA GLY A 831 79.36 -5.46 57.95
C GLY A 831 78.05 -4.74 57.59
N ALA A 832 77.16 -4.48 58.56
CA ALA A 832 75.92 -3.71 58.38
C ALA A 832 76.13 -2.39 57.63
N ALA A 833 77.15 -1.60 58.02
CA ALA A 833 77.49 -0.31 57.43
C ALA A 833 78.03 -0.39 55.99
N GLY A 834 78.51 -1.55 55.54
CA GLY A 834 79.32 -1.68 54.31
C GLY A 834 78.57 -1.72 52.97
N ARG A 835 77.23 -1.63 52.95
CA ARG A 835 76.42 -1.94 51.74
C ARG A 835 75.76 -0.77 51.00
N GLN A 836 75.99 0.49 51.38
CA GLN A 836 75.36 1.64 50.72
C GLN A 836 75.85 1.97 49.27
N LYS A 837 76.87 1.28 48.73
CA LYS A 837 77.43 1.56 47.37
C LYS A 837 77.30 0.42 46.33
N ARG A 838 76.23 -0.37 46.40
CA ARG A 838 75.72 -1.11 45.22
C ARG A 838 74.20 -0.91 45.08
N SER A 839 73.82 0.20 44.45
CA SER A 839 72.44 0.42 44.02
C SER A 839 72.04 -0.63 42.99
N LEU A 840 70.83 -1.18 43.13
CA LEU A 840 70.31 -2.10 42.13
C LEU A 840 69.92 -1.30 40.87
N LYS A 841 70.76 -1.36 39.83
CA LYS A 841 70.27 -1.26 38.44
C LYS A 841 69.42 -2.50 38.14
N ARG A 842 68.25 -2.62 38.78
CA ARG A 842 67.27 -3.66 38.45
C ARG A 842 66.71 -3.31 37.08
N ARG A 843 66.80 -4.25 36.14
CA ARG A 843 66.31 -4.06 34.76
C ARG A 843 64.84 -3.65 34.79
N VAL A 844 64.52 -2.52 34.20
CA VAL A 844 63.19 -2.32 33.62
C VAL A 844 63.14 -3.24 32.40
N ALA A 845 62.35 -4.30 32.47
CA ALA A 845 61.98 -5.05 31.28
C ALA A 845 60.93 -4.21 30.54
N VAL A 846 61.10 -4.05 29.23
CA VAL A 846 60.11 -3.38 28.38
C VAL A 846 59.03 -4.39 28.01
N TYR A 847 57.81 -4.12 28.45
CA TYR A 847 56.53 -4.56 27.89
C TYR A 847 55.49 -3.47 28.21
#